data_AF-A0AAD3H110-F1
#
_entry.id   AF-A0AAD3H110-F1
#
_cell.length_a   1.000
_cell.length_b   1.000
_cell.length_c   1.000
_cell.angle_alpha   90.00
_cell.angle_beta   90.00
_cell.angle_gamma   90.00
#
_symmetry.space_group_name_H-M   'P 1'
#
loop_
_entity.id
_entity.type
_entity.pdbx_description
1 polymer ?
#
loop_
_entity_poly.entity_id
_entity_poly.type
_entity_poly.pdbx_seq_one_letter_code
_entity_poly.pdbx_strand_id
1 'polypeptide(L)'
;MDLFSLIDENGPLHPVSPDLIRRLQHRSPLNSPSRLSMPDLSETDQSASEGEKDLPNEKEKQALLTTEMKLKKARERREEIKKMRKIHVMDKNQQAIERAQKNIDNKRELLRQQSSRIEKVKARREKMEEKEKKRVLASIENKLNSAVSRAEQISKKKQIKAKNMRRLEKAKKRREITEFERRSNLLSSVDRRSNLAQKNMEMLLKDRQCKAREQIEHAQRVSSRVRAARILQRAMRSIFGVKEPKDQGSAAIKIQCWAPWRVNVACRRLFSHSGETTAALDSLRLLLSSMGHGTKRRRSCSSFDNLTTMMTKDVTIDAAKKFLATFDPIFGTAPCISSRTLLSAFLVSQEPMAVLGPKRSTDRCSILLENASHRLLESLTDLVLIDPSCEEYKNCASLVATTASSLMSYCTLFDKWKNSDKEELVAQMSKSAMQSWMAYLVAKDTLLYIEEKENEIYMGNNDPFFQQKVRCTSAKKGSWSHIKRIRTSLEKLLGKEDGLEVMKKAKRSAIAEVEKESLLLKAKVEIDDIKDSEVRKSEANVEDTPTVDLSDSAALDDVNEHVVHEILLADNNDIAAQLFQEPAVSICDCVDSFMAKYVDANSMSSDTSEVSVEMFAFTMEKAYFDQMRDDWVLRKNLRGVRDMVVELLAKMRKLVPNRKDLHDYFSDKEARSCSNAMDFLALMIRISEVMGDSLESPARAKSTLKWRKATVLYGCGKSAVPFNLADIESYVVTSIAFLVKKLDVCHADIVNFKLMKVTPLIRNNGIYYERKRFIERCGGSLENLHGTRSWIARVNQIYEDCNSNLSISLKKGFVDEILFVRERIAMPEVLCLDADRIGSIRERVQRIVISSALFLHTCTIMHIRSTHFDQNLLVKIGGHKDALMKALRNNLSFDELLDRSLSTILSFVKDVSKREVDEEKLQRLRIATEAVLKGSDPVLSLMDKRIRDVLKTGCILDIKLKNRNDANVPVSLNTGIKGGSLSSGNSSWKERFGFEMKKYSAKLGFTLLSDDIVDVSFDAFKVIDHCIKVHEEHVFIPLVNEL
;
A
#
# COMPACT_ATOMS: atom_id res chain seq x y z
N MET A 1 3.96 47.03 -39.23
CA MET A 1 5.16 46.16 -39.13
C MET A 1 4.67 44.72 -39.20
N ASP A 2 4.27 44.17 -40.36
CA ASP A 2 4.99 44.08 -41.65
C ASP A 2 6.30 43.28 -41.47
N LEU A 3 6.67 42.27 -42.28
CA LEU A 3 6.26 41.90 -43.65
C LEU A 3 6.15 40.36 -43.85
N PHE A 4 5.22 39.93 -44.71
CA PHE A 4 5.32 38.89 -45.78
C PHE A 4 5.69 37.42 -45.45
N SER A 5 5.42 36.40 -46.30
CA SER A 5 4.32 36.13 -47.29
C SER A 5 4.54 34.78 -48.00
N LEU A 6 3.45 34.06 -48.36
CA LEU A 6 3.37 33.04 -49.45
C LEU A 6 4.22 31.75 -49.26
N ILE A 7 3.93 30.60 -49.85
CA ILE A 7 3.30 30.28 -51.17
C ILE A 7 2.13 29.27 -51.04
N ASP A 8 1.11 29.42 -51.89
CA ASP A 8 0.03 28.46 -52.16
C ASP A 8 0.45 27.39 -53.19
N GLU A 9 -0.21 26.22 -53.23
CA GLU A 9 -0.99 25.84 -54.42
C GLU A 9 -1.90 24.61 -54.23
N ASN A 10 -2.85 24.46 -55.16
CA ASN A 10 -3.99 23.55 -55.10
C ASN A 10 -3.76 22.23 -55.87
N GLY A 11 -4.55 21.19 -55.55
CA GLY A 11 -5.08 20.31 -56.60
C GLY A 11 -5.01 18.79 -56.36
N PRO A 12 -6.03 18.02 -56.77
CA PRO A 12 -6.08 16.56 -56.61
C PRO A 12 -6.04 15.78 -57.94
N LEU A 13 -5.83 14.44 -57.88
CA LEU A 13 -6.65 13.38 -58.52
C LEU A 13 -5.98 11.98 -58.48
N HIS A 14 -6.79 10.92 -58.62
CA HIS A 14 -6.38 9.54 -58.94
C HIS A 14 -5.97 9.41 -60.43
N PRO A 15 -5.10 8.44 -60.82
CA PRO A 15 -5.65 7.18 -61.36
C PRO A 15 -4.80 5.88 -61.17
N VAL A 16 -5.53 4.75 -61.21
CA VAL A 16 -5.32 3.46 -61.92
C VAL A 16 -3.91 2.92 -62.26
N SER A 17 -3.76 1.59 -62.14
CA SER A 17 -2.62 0.72 -62.51
C SER A 17 -2.30 0.68 -64.04
N PRO A 18 -1.12 0.17 -64.46
CA PRO A 18 -1.09 -1.26 -64.88
C PRO A 18 0.23 -2.04 -64.60
N ASP A 19 0.17 -3.34 -64.89
CA ASP A 19 1.20 -4.40 -64.84
C ASP A 19 2.53 -4.14 -65.58
N LEU A 20 3.59 -4.92 -65.25
CA LEU A 20 4.11 -5.97 -66.16
C LEU A 20 5.22 -6.87 -65.55
N ILE A 21 5.07 -8.21 -65.69
CA ILE A 21 6.10 -9.21 -66.12
C ILE A 21 7.39 -9.37 -65.26
N ARG A 22 7.97 -10.55 -64.92
CA ARG A 22 7.87 -12.04 -65.12
C ARG A 22 8.72 -12.66 -63.96
N ARG A 23 9.00 -13.97 -63.73
CA ARG A 23 8.71 -15.37 -64.17
C ARG A 23 9.33 -16.23 -63.02
N LEU A 24 8.91 -17.42 -62.56
CA LEU A 24 7.79 -18.35 -62.78
C LEU A 24 7.27 -18.76 -61.35
N GLN A 25 6.47 -19.79 -61.04
CA GLN A 25 5.79 -20.85 -61.81
C GLN A 25 4.49 -21.32 -61.09
N HIS A 26 3.80 -22.27 -61.69
CA HIS A 26 2.49 -22.85 -61.34
C HIS A 26 2.49 -24.33 -61.80
N ARG A 27 1.54 -25.24 -61.45
CA ARG A 27 0.48 -25.38 -60.42
C ARG A 27 -0.01 -26.84 -60.49
N SER A 28 -0.77 -27.30 -59.50
CA SER A 28 -1.77 -28.39 -59.57
C SER A 28 -2.65 -28.28 -58.32
N PRO A 29 -3.97 -28.57 -58.35
CA PRO A 29 -4.51 -29.90 -58.70
C PRO A 29 -5.87 -29.93 -59.45
N LEU A 30 -6.44 -31.15 -59.59
CA LEU A 30 -7.86 -31.53 -59.86
C LEU A 30 -8.45 -31.30 -61.28
N ASN A 31 -8.62 -32.37 -62.09
CA ASN A 31 -9.91 -33.09 -62.24
C ASN A 31 -10.04 -34.07 -63.46
N SER A 32 -10.65 -35.25 -63.24
CA SER A 32 -11.52 -35.99 -64.21
C SER A 32 -10.84 -36.75 -65.41
N PRO A 33 -11.56 -37.40 -66.38
CA PRO A 33 -11.57 -38.89 -66.43
C PRO A 33 -11.52 -39.61 -67.83
N SER A 34 -11.58 -40.96 -67.81
CA SER A 34 -12.19 -41.88 -68.83
C SER A 34 -11.46 -42.38 -70.11
N ARG A 35 -11.23 -43.73 -70.13
CA ARG A 35 -11.47 -44.75 -71.23
C ARG A 35 -10.54 -44.93 -72.47
N LEU A 36 -10.55 -46.20 -72.97
CA LEU A 36 -10.08 -46.79 -74.28
C LEU A 36 -8.53 -46.97 -74.46
N SER A 37 -7.97 -47.97 -75.20
CA SER A 37 -8.47 -49.24 -75.81
C SER A 37 -7.36 -50.12 -76.48
N MET A 38 -7.48 -51.47 -76.46
CA MET A 38 -6.97 -52.50 -77.43
C MET A 38 -5.44 -52.59 -77.75
N PRO A 39 -4.89 -53.59 -78.50
CA PRO A 39 -5.41 -54.78 -79.24
C PRO A 39 -5.16 -56.15 -78.51
N ASP A 40 -5.73 -57.32 -78.87
CA ASP A 40 -5.79 -58.11 -80.14
C ASP A 40 -4.41 -58.66 -80.60
N LEU A 41 -4.23 -59.85 -81.23
CA LEU A 41 -5.15 -60.84 -81.89
C LEU A 41 -5.22 -62.19 -81.09
N SER A 42 -5.49 -63.44 -81.56
CA SER A 42 -5.43 -64.14 -82.88
C SER A 42 -6.20 -65.49 -82.91
N GLU A 43 -6.04 -66.29 -83.98
CA GLU A 43 -6.91 -67.39 -84.49
C GLU A 43 -6.42 -68.82 -84.08
N THR A 44 -7.02 -70.00 -84.39
CA THR A 44 -7.95 -70.47 -85.46
C THR A 44 -8.83 -71.69 -85.03
N ASP A 45 -10.02 -71.85 -85.63
CA ASP A 45 -10.66 -73.11 -86.14
C ASP A 45 -11.03 -74.30 -85.18
N GLN A 46 -12.03 -75.18 -85.46
CA GLN A 46 -12.96 -75.33 -86.60
C GLN A 46 -14.22 -76.18 -86.22
N SER A 47 -15.42 -75.84 -86.75
CA SER A 47 -16.59 -76.74 -87.01
C SER A 47 -17.27 -77.47 -85.80
N ALA A 48 -18.50 -78.02 -85.83
CA ALA A 48 -19.74 -77.89 -86.61
C ALA A 48 -20.80 -78.85 -85.95
N SER A 49 -22.12 -78.76 -86.11
CA SER A 49 -23.07 -77.72 -86.57
C SER A 49 -24.51 -78.15 -86.17
N GLU A 50 -25.48 -77.23 -86.14
CA GLU A 50 -26.92 -77.55 -85.96
C GLU A 50 -27.64 -77.79 -87.30
N GLY A 51 -28.89 -78.28 -87.27
CA GLY A 51 -29.75 -78.47 -88.45
C GLY A 51 -31.21 -78.79 -88.08
N GLU A 52 -32.18 -78.20 -88.78
CA GLU A 52 -33.59 -78.15 -88.37
C GLU A 52 -34.54 -79.04 -89.23
N LYS A 53 -35.82 -79.06 -88.81
CA LYS A 53 -37.00 -79.86 -89.22
C LYS A 53 -37.26 -79.98 -90.74
N ASP A 54 -38.00 -81.03 -91.12
CA ASP A 54 -39.16 -80.89 -92.03
C ASP A 54 -40.18 -82.06 -91.98
N LEU A 55 -41.32 -81.92 -92.67
CA LEU A 55 -42.48 -82.85 -92.75
C LEU A 55 -43.03 -82.90 -94.21
N PRO A 56 -44.08 -83.68 -94.55
CA PRO A 56 -44.27 -85.12 -94.40
C PRO A 56 -44.65 -85.79 -95.76
N ASN A 57 -44.84 -87.12 -95.82
CA ASN A 57 -45.76 -87.71 -96.83
C ASN A 57 -46.33 -89.08 -96.40
N GLU A 58 -47.47 -89.47 -96.99
CA GLU A 58 -48.34 -90.54 -96.50
C GLU A 58 -48.70 -91.55 -97.61
N LYS A 59 -47.86 -92.59 -97.83
CA LYS A 59 -48.28 -93.73 -98.67
C LYS A 59 -47.58 -95.09 -98.49
N GLU A 60 -47.03 -95.40 -97.31
CA GLU A 60 -46.50 -96.74 -97.01
C GLU A 60 -47.04 -97.36 -95.70
N LYS A 61 -48.25 -96.93 -95.33
CA LYS A 61 -48.99 -97.25 -94.08
C LYS A 61 -49.35 -98.75 -93.86
N GLN A 62 -48.88 -99.67 -94.71
CA GLN A 62 -49.22 -101.10 -94.67
C GLN A 62 -48.02 -102.06 -94.59
N ALA A 63 -46.78 -101.62 -94.88
CA ALA A 63 -45.58 -102.40 -94.54
C ALA A 63 -45.29 -102.37 -93.02
N LEU A 64 -45.86 -101.39 -92.32
CA LEU A 64 -45.65 -101.12 -90.89
C LEU A 64 -46.08 -102.27 -89.97
N LEU A 65 -47.29 -102.85 -90.10
CA LEU A 65 -47.80 -103.81 -89.10
C LEU A 65 -46.91 -105.05 -88.89
N THR A 66 -46.37 -105.63 -89.97
CA THR A 66 -45.50 -106.81 -89.90
C THR A 66 -44.07 -106.48 -89.44
N THR A 67 -43.62 -105.23 -89.58
CA THR A 67 -42.34 -104.79 -89.01
C THR A 67 -42.48 -104.42 -87.54
N GLU A 68 -43.59 -103.79 -87.13
CA GLU A 68 -43.84 -103.35 -85.75
C GLU A 68 -43.79 -104.48 -84.73
N MET A 69 -44.37 -105.67 -85.00
CA MET A 69 -44.27 -106.78 -84.04
C MET A 69 -42.82 -107.25 -83.82
N LYS A 70 -41.98 -107.25 -84.85
CA LYS A 70 -40.55 -107.56 -84.73
C LYS A 70 -39.78 -106.42 -84.06
N LEU A 71 -40.13 -105.17 -84.37
CA LEU A 71 -39.58 -103.96 -83.76
C LEU A 71 -39.93 -103.84 -82.27
N LYS A 72 -41.14 -104.23 -81.85
CA LYS A 72 -41.57 -104.19 -80.44
C LYS A 72 -40.73 -105.14 -79.58
N LYS A 73 -40.62 -106.41 -79.99
CA LYS A 73 -39.79 -107.42 -79.30
C LYS A 73 -38.30 -107.09 -79.31
N ALA A 74 -37.82 -106.34 -80.30
CA ALA A 74 -36.46 -105.78 -80.35
C ALA A 74 -36.29 -104.50 -79.51
N ARG A 75 -37.31 -103.65 -79.41
CA ARG A 75 -37.34 -102.45 -78.55
C ARG A 75 -37.33 -102.84 -77.08
N GLU A 76 -38.11 -103.83 -76.67
CA GLU A 76 -38.16 -104.33 -75.29
C GLU A 76 -36.77 -104.79 -74.81
N ARG A 77 -36.08 -105.66 -75.57
CA ARG A 77 -34.68 -106.04 -75.28
C ARG A 77 -33.70 -104.88 -75.35
N ARG A 78 -33.90 -103.89 -76.23
CA ARG A 78 -33.06 -102.67 -76.28
C ARG A 78 -33.29 -101.75 -75.07
N GLU A 79 -34.50 -101.67 -74.51
CA GLU A 79 -34.79 -100.90 -73.31
C GLU A 79 -34.30 -101.57 -72.02
N GLU A 80 -34.31 -102.91 -71.94
CA GLU A 80 -33.61 -103.63 -70.85
C GLU A 80 -32.09 -103.38 -70.91
N ILE A 81 -31.47 -103.51 -72.10
CA ILE A 81 -30.05 -103.25 -72.28
C ILE A 81 -29.72 -101.76 -72.04
N LYS A 82 -30.61 -100.83 -72.39
CA LYS A 82 -30.48 -99.40 -72.01
C LYS A 82 -30.61 -99.19 -70.51
N LYS A 83 -31.55 -99.83 -69.80
CA LYS A 83 -31.67 -99.74 -68.34
C LYS A 83 -30.39 -100.23 -67.65
N MET A 84 -29.92 -101.42 -68.02
CA MET A 84 -28.67 -101.99 -67.49
C MET A 84 -27.46 -101.10 -67.80
N ARG A 85 -27.34 -100.57 -69.02
CA ARG A 85 -26.29 -99.60 -69.38
C ARG A 85 -26.43 -98.27 -68.64
N LYS A 86 -27.64 -97.74 -68.44
CA LYS A 86 -27.90 -96.49 -67.72
C LYS A 86 -27.53 -96.62 -66.24
N ILE A 87 -27.87 -97.75 -65.61
CA ILE A 87 -27.46 -98.06 -64.24
C ILE A 87 -25.93 -98.17 -64.16
N HIS A 88 -25.29 -98.95 -65.04
CA HIS A 88 -23.82 -99.11 -65.03
C HIS A 88 -23.05 -97.81 -65.35
N VAL A 89 -23.60 -96.94 -66.19
CA VAL A 89 -23.04 -95.60 -66.47
C VAL A 89 -23.29 -94.64 -65.31
N MET A 90 -24.46 -94.68 -64.65
CA MET A 90 -24.70 -93.88 -63.45
C MET A 90 -23.78 -94.31 -62.30
N ASP A 91 -23.57 -95.61 -62.09
CA ASP A 91 -22.68 -96.13 -61.03
C ASP A 91 -21.21 -95.78 -61.31
N LYS A 92 -20.75 -95.91 -62.56
CA LYS A 92 -19.41 -95.41 -62.97
C LYS A 92 -19.27 -93.90 -62.85
N ASN A 93 -20.30 -93.13 -63.21
CA ASN A 93 -20.28 -91.67 -63.06
C ASN A 93 -20.30 -91.27 -61.58
N GLN A 94 -21.05 -91.97 -60.72
CA GLN A 94 -21.06 -91.74 -59.28
C GLN A 94 -19.68 -92.02 -58.68
N GLN A 95 -19.05 -93.15 -59.01
CA GLN A 95 -17.67 -93.42 -58.58
C GLN A 95 -16.65 -92.44 -59.18
N ALA A 96 -16.87 -91.92 -60.40
CA ALA A 96 -16.01 -90.89 -60.98
C ALA A 96 -16.18 -89.53 -60.27
N ILE A 97 -17.40 -89.15 -59.93
CA ILE A 97 -17.74 -87.96 -59.13
C ILE A 97 -17.15 -88.08 -57.74
N GLU A 98 -17.29 -89.21 -57.04
CA GLU A 98 -16.71 -89.42 -55.72
C GLU A 98 -15.17 -89.39 -55.73
N ARG A 99 -14.54 -89.97 -56.76
CA ARG A 99 -13.09 -89.85 -56.96
C ARG A 99 -12.68 -88.41 -57.26
N ALA A 100 -13.44 -87.68 -58.08
CA ALA A 100 -13.19 -86.27 -58.37
C ALA A 100 -13.36 -85.40 -57.12
N GLN A 101 -14.44 -85.59 -56.35
CA GLN A 101 -14.73 -84.89 -55.11
C GLN A 101 -13.63 -85.13 -54.07
N LYS A 102 -13.24 -86.39 -53.85
CA LYS A 102 -12.13 -86.75 -52.94
C LYS A 102 -10.79 -86.16 -53.39
N ASN A 103 -10.57 -86.00 -54.70
CA ASN A 103 -9.37 -85.33 -55.23
C ASN A 103 -9.45 -83.79 -55.12
N ILE A 104 -10.64 -83.20 -55.25
CA ILE A 104 -10.91 -81.77 -55.00
C ILE A 104 -10.72 -81.44 -53.51
N ASP A 105 -11.22 -82.28 -52.60
CA ASP A 105 -11.11 -82.05 -51.17
C ASP A 105 -9.69 -82.33 -50.66
N ASN A 106 -8.98 -83.33 -51.20
CA ASN A 106 -7.54 -83.48 -50.97
C ASN A 106 -6.76 -82.25 -51.48
N LYS A 107 -7.11 -81.67 -52.64
CA LYS A 107 -6.50 -80.41 -53.13
C LYS A 107 -6.84 -79.22 -52.25
N ARG A 108 -8.07 -79.09 -51.76
CA ARG A 108 -8.50 -78.04 -50.81
C ARG A 108 -7.73 -78.14 -49.49
N GLU A 109 -7.51 -79.36 -48.99
CA GLU A 109 -6.76 -79.58 -47.76
C GLU A 109 -5.26 -79.31 -47.96
N LEU A 110 -4.69 -79.69 -49.10
CA LEU A 110 -3.32 -79.32 -49.49
C LEU A 110 -3.17 -77.78 -49.60
N LEU A 111 -4.16 -77.09 -50.19
CA LEU A 111 -4.21 -75.63 -50.28
C LEU A 111 -4.36 -74.97 -48.89
N ARG A 112 -5.16 -75.52 -47.97
CA ARG A 112 -5.23 -75.06 -46.57
C ARG A 112 -3.86 -75.19 -45.87
N GLN A 113 -3.19 -76.32 -46.04
CA GLN A 113 -1.85 -76.54 -45.47
C GLN A 113 -0.78 -75.62 -46.09
N GLN A 114 -0.86 -75.36 -47.39
CA GLN A 114 0.00 -74.37 -48.07
C GLN A 114 -0.31 -72.94 -47.58
N SER A 115 -1.57 -72.53 -47.50
CA SER A 115 -1.97 -71.23 -46.94
C SER A 115 -1.50 -71.04 -45.51
N SER A 116 -1.65 -72.04 -44.63
CA SER A 116 -1.13 -71.98 -43.26
C SER A 116 0.40 -71.87 -43.21
N ARG A 117 1.13 -72.48 -44.14
CA ARG A 117 2.58 -72.28 -44.29
C ARG A 117 2.90 -70.87 -44.79
N ILE A 118 2.15 -70.34 -45.75
CA ILE A 118 2.30 -68.98 -46.28
C ILE A 118 2.05 -67.94 -45.18
N GLU A 119 0.99 -68.07 -44.38
CA GLU A 119 0.73 -67.20 -43.23
C GLU A 119 1.84 -67.25 -42.18
N LYS A 120 2.29 -68.46 -41.82
CA LYS A 120 3.40 -68.64 -40.86
C LYS A 120 4.73 -68.07 -41.38
N VAL A 121 4.95 -68.07 -42.69
CA VAL A 121 6.08 -67.38 -43.32
C VAL A 121 5.87 -65.86 -43.36
N LYS A 122 4.68 -65.37 -43.69
CA LYS A 122 4.32 -63.94 -43.74
C LYS A 122 4.47 -63.30 -42.36
N ALA A 123 3.89 -63.89 -41.32
CA ALA A 123 4.00 -63.41 -39.94
C ALA A 123 5.46 -63.45 -39.41
N ARG A 124 6.27 -64.42 -39.86
CA ARG A 124 7.72 -64.42 -39.58
C ARG A 124 8.45 -63.29 -40.32
N ARG A 125 8.08 -62.98 -41.57
CA ARG A 125 8.65 -61.90 -42.38
C ARG A 125 8.29 -60.52 -41.81
N GLU A 126 7.02 -60.30 -41.48
CA GLU A 126 6.53 -59.08 -40.81
C GLU A 126 7.25 -58.85 -39.48
N LYS A 127 7.43 -59.89 -38.66
CA LYS A 127 8.17 -59.82 -37.38
C LYS A 127 9.69 -59.65 -37.54
N MET A 128 10.26 -59.97 -38.70
CA MET A 128 11.65 -59.64 -39.06
C MET A 128 11.74 -58.17 -39.49
N GLU A 129 10.88 -57.74 -40.42
CA GLU A 129 10.81 -56.36 -40.90
C GLU A 129 10.50 -55.36 -39.78
N GLU A 130 9.65 -55.70 -38.81
CA GLU A 130 9.37 -54.84 -37.66
C GLU A 130 10.60 -54.67 -36.75
N LYS A 131 11.37 -55.74 -36.54
CA LYS A 131 12.66 -55.68 -35.81
C LYS A 131 13.69 -54.87 -36.58
N GLU A 132 13.72 -54.99 -37.90
CA GLU A 132 14.65 -54.26 -38.76
C GLU A 132 14.29 -52.77 -38.83
N LYS A 133 13.01 -52.42 -39.01
CA LYS A 133 12.48 -51.05 -38.89
C LYS A 133 12.85 -50.43 -37.54
N LYS A 134 12.69 -51.16 -36.42
CA LYS A 134 13.10 -50.68 -35.08
C LYS A 134 14.61 -50.47 -34.96
N ARG A 135 15.44 -51.35 -35.53
CA ARG A 135 16.91 -51.16 -35.58
C ARG A 135 17.32 -49.96 -36.44
N VAL A 136 16.69 -49.75 -37.59
CA VAL A 136 16.95 -48.63 -38.50
C VAL A 136 16.54 -47.31 -37.84
N LEU A 137 15.36 -47.23 -37.22
CA LEU A 137 14.90 -46.06 -36.48
C LEU A 137 15.87 -45.70 -35.35
N ALA A 138 16.25 -46.66 -34.50
CA ALA A 138 17.24 -46.43 -33.44
C ALA A 138 18.62 -46.00 -33.99
N SER A 139 19.02 -46.45 -35.18
CA SER A 139 20.25 -45.99 -35.84
C SER A 139 20.13 -44.54 -36.34
N ILE A 140 18.98 -44.16 -36.88
CA ILE A 140 18.68 -42.80 -37.34
C ILE A 140 18.62 -41.84 -36.14
N GLU A 141 17.93 -42.22 -35.07
CA GLU A 141 17.79 -41.43 -33.83
C GLU A 141 19.15 -41.15 -33.17
N ASN A 142 20.00 -42.18 -33.04
CA ASN A 142 21.37 -41.99 -32.52
C ASN A 142 22.22 -41.07 -33.43
N LYS A 143 22.08 -41.16 -34.76
CA LYS A 143 22.75 -40.26 -35.71
C LYS A 143 22.23 -38.83 -35.62
N LEU A 144 20.92 -38.65 -35.43
CA LEU A 144 20.27 -37.35 -35.26
C LEU A 144 20.74 -36.68 -33.96
N ASN A 145 20.71 -37.38 -32.83
CA ASN A 145 21.17 -36.88 -31.54
C ASN A 145 22.68 -36.49 -31.60
N SER A 146 23.49 -37.30 -32.29
CA SER A 146 24.90 -36.99 -32.57
C SER A 146 25.08 -35.74 -33.46
N ALA A 147 24.17 -35.47 -34.39
CA ALA A 147 24.21 -34.27 -35.23
C ALA A 147 23.77 -33.01 -34.46
N VAL A 148 22.68 -33.10 -33.68
CA VAL A 148 22.17 -32.01 -32.82
C VAL A 148 23.23 -31.57 -31.82
N SER A 149 23.84 -32.51 -31.08
CA SER A 149 24.88 -32.17 -30.09
C SER A 149 26.11 -31.50 -30.73
N ARG A 150 26.49 -31.87 -31.96
CA ARG A 150 27.54 -31.18 -32.72
C ARG A 150 27.12 -29.78 -33.18
N ALA A 151 25.88 -29.59 -33.61
CA ALA A 151 25.35 -28.28 -33.97
C ALA A 151 25.32 -27.32 -32.77
N GLU A 152 24.89 -27.80 -31.59
CA GLU A 152 24.95 -27.04 -30.34
C GLU A 152 26.37 -26.60 -29.98
N GLN A 153 27.35 -27.52 -30.03
CA GLN A 153 28.74 -27.18 -29.72
C GLN A 153 29.31 -26.13 -30.68
N ILE A 154 28.94 -26.17 -31.96
CA ILE A 154 29.31 -25.15 -32.96
C ILE A 154 28.63 -23.81 -32.64
N SER A 155 27.35 -23.83 -32.25
CA SER A 155 26.61 -22.62 -31.84
C SER A 155 27.24 -21.95 -30.61
N LYS A 156 27.48 -22.72 -29.54
CA LYS A 156 28.15 -22.28 -28.30
C LYS A 156 29.53 -21.67 -28.60
N LYS A 157 30.34 -22.30 -29.47
CA LYS A 157 31.63 -21.74 -29.91
C LYS A 157 31.49 -20.42 -30.69
N LYS A 158 30.48 -20.26 -31.54
CA LYS A 158 30.20 -18.98 -32.25
C LYS A 158 29.77 -17.88 -31.29
N GLN A 159 28.88 -18.18 -30.33
CA GLN A 159 28.43 -17.23 -29.31
C GLN A 159 29.60 -16.70 -28.46
N ILE A 160 30.49 -17.57 -27.99
CA ILE A 160 31.70 -17.18 -27.22
C ILE A 160 32.61 -16.25 -28.04
N LYS A 161 32.81 -16.52 -29.34
CA LYS A 161 33.62 -15.64 -30.21
C LYS A 161 32.97 -14.26 -30.37
N ALA A 162 31.65 -14.18 -30.55
CA ALA A 162 30.92 -12.92 -30.64
C ALA A 162 30.94 -12.12 -29.33
N LYS A 163 30.77 -12.78 -28.18
CA LYS A 163 30.91 -12.21 -26.83
C LYS A 163 32.27 -11.53 -26.64
N ASN A 164 33.35 -12.21 -27.03
CA ASN A 164 34.71 -11.67 -26.89
C ASN A 164 34.98 -10.48 -27.82
N MET A 165 34.47 -10.48 -29.06
CA MET A 165 34.56 -9.31 -29.95
C MET A 165 33.82 -8.10 -29.37
N ARG A 166 32.58 -8.28 -28.89
CA ARG A 166 31.79 -7.21 -28.25
C ARG A 166 32.50 -6.63 -27.01
N ARG A 167 33.15 -7.48 -26.20
CA ARG A 167 33.94 -7.03 -25.03
C ARG A 167 35.14 -6.16 -25.46
N LEU A 168 35.86 -6.54 -26.51
CA LEU A 168 36.99 -5.77 -27.05
C LEU A 168 36.54 -4.40 -27.59
N GLU A 169 35.42 -4.36 -28.32
CA GLU A 169 34.87 -3.13 -28.90
C GLU A 169 34.39 -2.15 -27.81
N LYS A 170 33.66 -2.63 -26.79
CA LYS A 170 33.27 -1.82 -25.63
C LYS A 170 34.48 -1.27 -24.88
N ALA A 171 35.55 -2.06 -24.75
CA ALA A 171 36.79 -1.60 -24.12
C ALA A 171 37.49 -0.49 -24.92
N LYS A 172 37.40 -0.49 -26.26
CA LYS A 172 37.90 0.61 -27.10
C LYS A 172 37.04 1.87 -26.92
N LYS A 173 35.72 1.76 -27.08
CA LYS A 173 34.77 2.88 -26.93
C LYS A 173 34.86 3.56 -25.56
N ARG A 174 35.03 2.79 -24.48
CA ARG A 174 35.24 3.38 -23.13
C ARG A 174 36.52 4.20 -23.01
N ARG A 175 37.63 3.81 -23.67
CA ARG A 175 38.87 4.61 -23.67
C ARG A 175 38.67 5.94 -24.41
N GLU A 176 38.01 5.89 -25.57
CA GLU A 176 37.69 7.06 -26.39
C GLU A 176 36.80 8.06 -25.63
N ILE A 177 35.78 7.56 -24.91
CA ILE A 177 34.93 8.38 -24.03
C ILE A 177 35.74 9.00 -22.89
N THR A 178 36.57 8.23 -22.17
CA THR A 178 37.38 8.79 -21.06
C THR A 178 38.42 9.82 -21.52
N GLU A 179 38.93 9.74 -22.75
CA GLU A 179 39.76 10.81 -23.32
C GLU A 179 38.96 12.07 -23.65
N PHE A 180 37.73 11.92 -24.17
CA PHE A 180 36.82 13.04 -24.41
C PHE A 180 36.39 13.74 -23.10
N GLU A 181 35.99 12.97 -22.08
CA GLU A 181 35.68 13.46 -20.74
C GLU A 181 36.84 14.27 -20.13
N ARG A 182 38.07 13.76 -20.25
CA ARG A 182 39.27 14.48 -19.79
C ARG A 182 39.46 15.83 -20.48
N ARG A 183 39.25 15.91 -21.81
CA ARG A 183 39.33 17.17 -22.57
C ARG A 183 38.21 18.14 -22.18
N SER A 184 36.97 17.65 -22.08
CA SER A 184 35.80 18.44 -21.69
C SER A 184 35.93 19.04 -20.28
N ASN A 185 36.36 18.24 -19.30
CA ASN A 185 36.61 18.70 -17.93
C ASN A 185 37.76 19.72 -17.84
N LEU A 186 38.74 19.65 -18.75
CA LEU A 186 39.85 20.60 -18.79
C LEU A 186 39.37 21.96 -19.33
N LEU A 187 38.56 21.97 -20.41
CA LEU A 187 37.92 23.17 -20.97
C LEU A 187 36.96 23.83 -19.97
N SER A 188 36.05 23.08 -19.35
CA SER A 188 35.11 23.63 -18.37
C SER A 188 35.81 24.21 -17.14
N SER A 189 37.00 23.72 -16.79
CA SER A 189 37.84 24.34 -15.74
C SER A 189 38.43 25.70 -16.13
N VAL A 190 38.61 25.97 -17.44
CA VAL A 190 39.09 27.26 -17.97
C VAL A 190 37.92 28.24 -18.04
N ASP A 191 36.79 27.83 -18.59
CA ASP A 191 35.57 28.66 -18.65
C ASP A 191 35.09 29.06 -17.25
N ARG A 192 35.13 28.13 -16.29
CA ARG A 192 34.80 28.43 -14.88
C ARG A 192 35.75 29.48 -14.27
N ARG A 193 37.04 29.47 -14.63
CA ARG A 193 38.01 30.49 -14.19
C ARG A 193 37.76 31.85 -14.84
N SER A 194 37.46 31.87 -16.14
CA SER A 194 37.08 33.10 -16.87
C SER A 194 35.82 33.74 -16.27
N ASN A 195 34.75 32.97 -16.11
CA ASN A 195 33.47 33.43 -15.55
C ASN A 195 33.61 33.94 -14.10
N LEU A 196 34.49 33.35 -13.28
CA LEU A 196 34.78 33.84 -11.93
C LEU A 196 35.51 35.19 -11.97
N ALA A 197 36.48 35.38 -12.87
CA ALA A 197 37.15 36.67 -13.04
C ALA A 197 36.17 37.78 -13.45
N GLN A 198 35.26 37.51 -14.41
CA GLN A 198 34.23 38.45 -14.81
C GLN A 198 33.25 38.77 -13.67
N LYS A 199 32.69 37.76 -12.99
CA LYS A 199 31.77 37.97 -11.84
C LYS A 199 32.43 38.82 -10.74
N ASN A 200 33.73 38.62 -10.48
CA ASN A 200 34.47 39.44 -9.50
C ASN A 200 34.64 40.90 -9.96
N MET A 201 34.95 41.16 -11.24
CA MET A 201 35.05 42.51 -11.78
C MET A 201 33.70 43.25 -11.71
N GLU A 202 32.60 42.60 -12.06
CA GLU A 202 31.26 43.16 -11.92
C GLU A 202 30.89 43.48 -10.46
N MET A 203 31.29 42.61 -9.52
CA MET A 203 31.02 42.81 -8.09
C MET A 203 31.75 44.04 -7.54
N LEU A 204 33.02 44.24 -7.94
CA LEU A 204 33.81 45.41 -7.59
C LEU A 204 33.22 46.72 -8.16
N LEU A 205 32.67 46.68 -9.38
CA LEU A 205 31.99 47.83 -9.98
C LEU A 205 30.67 48.15 -9.24
N LYS A 206 29.88 47.15 -8.87
CA LYS A 206 28.62 47.30 -8.11
C LYS A 206 28.88 47.84 -6.70
N ASP A 207 29.91 47.36 -6.00
CA ASP A 207 30.32 47.86 -4.68
C ASP A 207 30.74 49.34 -4.71
N ARG A 208 31.53 49.75 -5.72
CA ARG A 208 31.87 51.16 -5.95
C ARG A 208 30.64 52.03 -6.19
N GLN A 209 29.66 51.54 -6.97
CA GLN A 209 28.41 52.26 -7.24
C GLN A 209 27.53 52.38 -5.98
N CYS A 210 27.44 51.35 -5.14
CA CYS A 210 26.72 51.42 -3.86
C CYS A 210 27.34 52.46 -2.92
N LYS A 211 28.66 52.41 -2.72
CA LYS A 211 29.38 53.37 -1.85
C LYS A 211 29.23 54.82 -2.32
N ALA A 212 29.23 55.07 -3.63
CA ALA A 212 28.94 56.38 -4.19
C ALA A 212 27.50 56.85 -3.89
N ARG A 213 26.50 55.97 -4.02
CA ARG A 213 25.10 56.28 -3.67
C ARG A 213 24.92 56.56 -2.18
N GLU A 214 25.52 55.75 -1.31
CA GLU A 214 25.48 55.94 0.15
C GLU A 214 26.06 57.29 0.57
N GLN A 215 27.17 57.72 -0.04
CA GLN A 215 27.77 59.04 0.19
C GLN A 215 26.87 60.19 -0.29
N ILE A 216 26.24 60.06 -1.46
CA ILE A 216 25.29 61.05 -1.99
C ILE A 216 24.06 61.16 -1.08
N GLU A 217 23.45 60.03 -0.69
CA GLU A 217 22.32 60.01 0.24
C GLU A 217 22.69 60.58 1.61
N HIS A 218 23.90 60.29 2.12
CA HIS A 218 24.37 60.84 3.38
C HIS A 218 24.48 62.37 3.29
N ALA A 219 25.09 62.90 2.23
CA ALA A 219 25.18 64.34 1.99
C ALA A 219 23.79 65.00 1.85
N GLN A 220 22.85 64.36 1.16
CA GLN A 220 21.46 64.82 1.04
C GLN A 220 20.73 64.80 2.39
N ARG A 221 20.89 63.75 3.21
CA ARG A 221 20.31 63.65 4.56
C ARG A 221 20.89 64.70 5.51
N VAL A 222 22.21 64.97 5.45
CA VAL A 222 22.86 66.05 6.22
C VAL A 222 22.35 67.41 5.77
N SER A 223 22.35 67.70 4.46
CA SER A 223 21.82 68.95 3.88
C SER A 223 20.35 69.19 4.29
N SER A 224 19.52 68.16 4.23
CA SER A 224 18.10 68.23 4.62
C SER A 224 17.92 68.52 6.12
N ARG A 225 18.72 67.87 6.99
CA ARG A 225 18.73 68.15 8.44
C ARG A 225 19.18 69.59 8.73
N VAL A 226 20.23 70.08 8.08
CA VAL A 226 20.69 71.48 8.22
C VAL A 226 19.63 72.47 7.72
N ARG A 227 18.95 72.18 6.60
CA ARG A 227 17.86 73.01 6.08
C ARG A 227 16.66 73.03 7.05
N ALA A 228 16.23 71.88 7.56
CA ALA A 228 15.15 71.77 8.55
C ALA A 228 15.48 72.50 9.85
N ALA A 229 16.71 72.36 10.37
CA ALA A 229 17.17 73.09 11.55
C ALA A 229 17.13 74.62 11.35
N ARG A 230 17.59 75.13 10.19
CA ARG A 230 17.50 76.56 9.83
C ARG A 230 16.05 77.05 9.72
N ILE A 231 15.14 76.22 9.21
CA ILE A 231 13.70 76.55 9.12
C ILE A 231 13.07 76.62 10.52
N LEU A 232 13.31 75.61 11.38
CA LEU A 232 12.83 75.61 12.77
C LEU A 232 13.41 76.79 13.58
N GLN A 233 14.68 77.11 13.40
CA GLN A 233 15.30 78.29 14.02
C GLN A 233 14.66 79.60 13.55
N ARG A 234 14.34 79.75 12.26
CA ARG A 234 13.59 80.93 11.75
C ARG A 234 12.17 80.98 12.31
N ALA A 235 11.44 79.87 12.29
CA ALA A 235 10.09 79.79 12.82
C ALA A 235 10.03 80.16 14.31
N MET A 236 10.92 79.62 15.14
CA MET A 236 10.96 79.97 16.57
C MET A 236 11.42 81.40 16.83
N ARG A 237 12.38 81.96 16.06
CA ARG A 237 12.71 83.40 16.16
C ARG A 237 11.50 84.27 15.84
N SER A 238 10.70 83.90 14.84
CA SER A 238 9.47 84.60 14.46
C SER A 238 8.37 84.51 15.53
N ILE A 239 8.19 83.33 16.13
CA ILE A 239 7.16 83.10 17.17
C ILE A 239 7.51 83.80 18.49
N PHE A 240 8.79 83.88 18.85
CA PHE A 240 9.25 84.46 20.12
C PHE A 240 9.81 85.90 19.99
N GLY A 241 9.65 86.56 18.84
CA GLY A 241 10.05 87.97 18.64
C GLY A 241 11.55 88.28 18.75
N VAL A 242 12.42 87.27 18.69
CA VAL A 242 13.85 87.41 18.99
C VAL A 242 14.61 87.92 17.75
N LYS A 243 14.96 89.22 17.76
CA LYS A 243 15.94 89.80 16.81
C LYS A 243 17.28 89.06 16.89
N GLU A 244 18.00 88.99 15.77
CA GLU A 244 19.16 88.09 15.66
C GLU A 244 20.25 88.35 16.72
N PRO A 245 20.59 87.35 17.56
CA PRO A 245 21.72 87.47 18.47
C PRO A 245 23.04 87.39 17.70
N LYS A 246 24.00 88.25 18.04
CA LYS A 246 25.34 88.28 17.42
C LYS A 246 26.20 87.03 17.72
N ASP A 247 25.77 86.18 18.65
CA ASP A 247 26.44 84.94 19.02
C ASP A 247 25.55 83.72 18.73
N GLN A 248 26.11 82.76 17.96
CA GLN A 248 25.45 81.49 17.63
C GLN A 248 25.51 80.48 18.80
N GLY A 249 26.46 80.64 19.73
CA GLY A 249 26.62 79.79 20.91
C GLY A 249 25.37 79.79 21.79
N SER A 250 24.79 80.96 22.08
CA SER A 250 23.56 81.07 22.88
C SER A 250 22.38 80.26 22.32
N ALA A 251 22.26 80.13 20.99
CA ALA A 251 21.22 79.32 20.36
C ALA A 251 21.50 77.81 20.49
N ALA A 252 22.76 77.38 20.40
CA ALA A 252 23.16 76.00 20.64
C ALA A 252 22.95 75.60 22.11
N ILE A 253 23.31 76.48 23.06
CA ILE A 253 23.08 76.28 24.50
C ILE A 253 21.58 76.13 24.80
N LYS A 254 20.71 76.97 24.23
CA LYS A 254 19.25 76.82 24.39
C LYS A 254 18.69 75.52 23.81
N ILE A 255 19.33 74.95 22.78
CA ILE A 255 19.00 73.61 22.25
C ILE A 255 19.52 72.50 23.18
N GLN A 256 20.67 72.66 23.83
CA GLN A 256 21.17 71.73 24.85
C GLN A 256 20.30 71.74 26.12
N CYS A 257 19.85 72.91 26.57
CA CYS A 257 18.92 73.06 27.70
C CYS A 257 17.49 72.57 27.42
N TRP A 258 17.18 72.15 26.19
CA TRP A 258 15.83 71.76 25.77
C TRP A 258 15.27 70.54 26.51
N ALA A 259 16.11 69.53 26.80
CA ALA A 259 15.67 68.36 27.57
C ALA A 259 15.40 68.71 29.05
N PRO A 260 16.30 69.40 29.78
CA PRO A 260 15.98 69.97 31.10
C PRO A 260 14.73 70.86 31.12
N TRP A 261 14.51 71.68 30.08
CA TRP A 261 13.30 72.50 29.98
C TRP A 261 12.03 71.64 29.85
N ARG A 262 12.03 70.61 28.98
CA ARG A 262 10.91 69.67 28.85
C ARG A 262 10.60 68.94 30.17
N VAL A 263 11.63 68.50 30.88
CA VAL A 263 11.50 67.90 32.23
C VAL A 263 10.88 68.90 33.22
N ASN A 264 11.34 70.14 33.24
CA ASN A 264 10.75 71.18 34.10
C ASN A 264 9.29 71.52 33.74
N VAL A 265 8.89 71.44 32.46
CA VAL A 265 7.48 71.60 32.06
C VAL A 265 6.64 70.41 32.51
N ALA A 266 7.14 69.18 32.36
CA ALA A 266 6.44 67.99 32.88
C ALA A 266 6.32 68.02 34.41
N CYS A 267 7.40 68.38 35.12
CA CYS A 267 7.40 68.60 36.56
C CYS A 267 6.36 69.65 36.98
N ARG A 268 6.29 70.80 36.30
CA ARG A 268 5.23 71.80 36.54
C ARG A 268 3.83 71.24 36.27
N ARG A 269 3.62 70.47 35.19
CA ARG A 269 2.31 69.83 34.93
C ARG A 269 1.91 68.82 36.01
N LEU A 270 2.89 68.17 36.64
CA LEU A 270 2.66 67.10 37.62
C LEU A 270 2.45 67.64 39.05
N PHE A 271 3.09 68.78 39.40
CA PHE A 271 3.05 69.38 40.74
C PHE A 271 2.34 70.75 40.83
N SER A 272 1.80 71.29 39.72
CA SER A 272 1.11 72.59 39.76
C SER A 272 -0.17 72.53 40.62
N HIS A 273 -0.31 73.52 41.49
CA HIS A 273 -1.44 73.65 42.44
C HIS A 273 -2.72 74.22 41.81
N SER A 274 -2.73 74.51 40.50
CA SER A 274 -3.98 74.72 39.75
C SER A 274 -4.86 73.47 39.81
N GLY A 275 -6.17 73.62 40.05
CA GLY A 275 -7.07 72.51 40.38
C GLY A 275 -7.24 71.42 39.32
N GLU A 276 -6.80 71.64 38.08
CA GLU A 276 -6.79 70.62 37.01
C GLU A 276 -5.54 69.73 37.02
N THR A 277 -4.42 70.17 37.62
CA THR A 277 -3.12 69.48 37.53
C THR A 277 -2.79 68.57 38.71
N THR A 278 -3.34 68.84 39.90
CA THR A 278 -3.31 67.88 41.04
C THR A 278 -3.87 66.51 40.63
N ALA A 279 -4.87 66.51 39.76
CA ALA A 279 -5.49 65.33 39.17
C ALA A 279 -4.50 64.38 38.44
N ALA A 280 -3.30 64.82 38.05
CA ALA A 280 -2.30 63.94 37.44
C ALA A 280 -1.58 63.05 38.46
N LEU A 281 -1.15 63.61 39.60
CA LEU A 281 -0.60 62.83 40.72
C LEU A 281 -1.68 61.98 41.37
N ASP A 282 -2.90 62.49 41.50
CA ASP A 282 -4.01 61.72 42.06
C ASP A 282 -4.48 60.61 41.11
N SER A 283 -4.36 60.80 39.79
CA SER A 283 -4.49 59.70 38.82
C SER A 283 -3.41 58.64 39.02
N LEU A 284 -2.14 59.00 39.27
CA LEU A 284 -1.09 58.02 39.53
C LEU A 284 -1.27 57.30 40.89
N ARG A 285 -1.71 58.01 41.93
CA ARG A 285 -2.10 57.43 43.23
C ARG A 285 -3.24 56.45 43.08
N LEU A 286 -4.25 56.78 42.26
CA LEU A 286 -5.37 55.90 41.92
C LEU A 286 -4.90 54.65 41.17
N LEU A 287 -4.03 54.80 40.17
CA LEU A 287 -3.40 53.68 39.44
C LEU A 287 -2.67 52.74 40.40
N LEU A 288 -1.66 53.24 41.13
CA LEU A 288 -0.87 52.43 42.07
C LEU A 288 -1.76 51.74 43.11
N SER A 289 -2.77 52.44 43.65
CA SER A 289 -3.71 51.87 44.62
C SER A 289 -4.60 50.78 44.01
N SER A 290 -5.13 51.00 42.80
CA SER A 290 -5.99 50.03 42.09
C SER A 290 -5.23 48.77 41.66
N MET A 291 -3.94 48.90 41.38
CA MET A 291 -3.04 47.81 41.01
C MET A 291 -2.25 47.25 42.21
N GLY A 292 -2.64 47.57 43.46
CA GLY A 292 -2.11 46.94 44.67
C GLY A 292 -0.78 47.51 45.24
N HIS A 293 -0.14 48.47 44.57
CA HIS A 293 1.09 49.16 45.00
C HIS A 293 0.82 50.25 46.06
N GLY A 294 -0.01 49.96 47.07
CA GLY A 294 -0.34 50.89 48.15
C GLY A 294 0.81 51.06 49.15
N THR A 295 1.01 52.28 49.67
CA THR A 295 2.17 52.67 50.50
C THR A 295 2.27 52.01 51.88
N LYS A 296 1.32 51.17 52.30
CA LYS A 296 1.32 50.50 53.61
C LYS A 296 0.93 49.02 53.51
N ARG A 297 1.94 48.16 53.79
CA ARG A 297 1.97 46.68 53.73
C ARG A 297 1.82 46.08 52.32
N ARG A 298 2.73 45.15 51.98
CA ARG A 298 2.56 44.19 50.87
C ARG A 298 1.26 43.41 51.10
N ARG A 299 0.24 43.66 50.28
CA ARG A 299 -0.91 42.76 50.13
C ARG A 299 -0.48 41.57 49.25
N SER A 300 -1.20 40.46 49.36
CA SER A 300 -1.05 39.31 48.44
C SER A 300 -1.21 39.76 46.98
N CYS A 301 -0.43 39.21 46.06
CA CYS A 301 -0.56 39.51 44.63
C CYS A 301 -2.03 39.33 44.18
N SER A 302 -2.56 40.35 43.53
CA SER A 302 -3.79 40.25 42.74
C SER A 302 -3.53 39.32 41.56
N SER A 303 -4.36 38.29 41.40
CA SER A 303 -4.25 37.34 40.29
C SER A 303 -4.33 38.05 38.93
N PHE A 304 -3.73 37.42 37.91
CA PHE A 304 -3.70 37.91 36.53
C PHE A 304 -5.07 38.37 35.99
N ASP A 305 -6.14 37.62 36.27
CA ASP A 305 -7.50 37.94 35.83
C ASP A 305 -8.05 39.20 36.53
N ASN A 306 -7.75 39.38 37.82
CA ASN A 306 -8.13 40.57 38.57
C ASN A 306 -7.38 41.81 38.06
N LEU A 307 -6.08 41.71 37.80
CA LEU A 307 -5.29 42.79 37.20
C LEU A 307 -5.79 43.18 35.81
N THR A 308 -6.08 42.19 34.96
CA THR A 308 -6.64 42.39 33.61
C THR A 308 -8.02 43.04 33.67
N THR A 309 -8.85 42.65 34.64
CA THR A 309 -10.16 43.26 34.92
C THR A 309 -10.03 44.70 35.41
N MET A 310 -9.04 45.03 36.26
CA MET A 310 -8.81 46.42 36.67
C MET A 310 -8.29 47.29 35.53
N MET A 311 -7.43 46.75 34.65
CA MET A 311 -6.89 47.47 33.49
C MET A 311 -7.91 47.74 32.37
N THR A 312 -9.04 47.03 32.34
CA THR A 312 -10.11 47.25 31.36
C THR A 312 -11.15 48.26 31.80
N LYS A 313 -11.12 48.72 33.06
CA LYS A 313 -12.02 49.78 33.56
C LYS A 313 -11.62 51.15 33.02
N ASP A 314 -12.59 51.91 32.51
CA ASP A 314 -12.36 53.24 31.92
C ASP A 314 -11.68 54.20 32.90
N VAL A 315 -12.04 54.14 34.20
CA VAL A 315 -11.38 54.93 35.27
C VAL A 315 -9.87 54.71 35.30
N THR A 316 -9.41 53.46 35.18
CA THR A 316 -7.99 53.08 35.15
C THR A 316 -7.33 53.55 33.86
N ILE A 317 -8.01 53.39 32.72
CA ILE A 317 -7.55 53.80 31.40
C ILE A 317 -7.39 55.32 31.32
N ASP A 318 -8.32 56.09 31.88
CA ASP A 318 -8.32 57.54 31.88
C ASP A 318 -7.35 58.13 32.90
N ALA A 319 -7.17 57.50 34.06
CA ALA A 319 -6.08 57.85 34.98
C ALA A 319 -4.71 57.69 34.30
N ALA A 320 -4.52 56.60 33.54
CA ALA A 320 -3.30 56.40 32.74
C ALA A 320 -3.15 57.44 31.61
N LYS A 321 -4.22 57.82 30.91
CA LYS A 321 -4.19 58.93 29.92
C LYS A 321 -3.77 60.26 30.58
N LYS A 322 -4.44 60.64 31.67
CA LYS A 322 -4.21 61.91 32.40
C LYS A 322 -2.77 62.01 32.92
N PHE A 323 -2.25 60.92 33.48
CA PHE A 323 -0.86 60.85 33.90
C PHE A 323 0.11 61.02 32.72
N LEU A 324 -0.05 60.25 31.65
CA LEU A 324 0.84 60.29 30.48
C LEU A 324 0.89 61.66 29.80
N ALA A 325 -0.22 62.39 29.75
CA ALA A 325 -0.29 63.75 29.18
C ALA A 325 0.61 64.78 29.90
N THR A 326 1.07 64.50 31.13
CA THR A 326 2.08 65.35 31.78
C THR A 326 3.48 65.19 31.15
N PHE A 327 3.77 64.04 30.55
CA PHE A 327 5.07 63.71 29.92
C PHE A 327 5.12 64.01 28.41
N ASP A 328 3.99 64.34 27.76
CA ASP A 328 3.94 64.82 26.37
C ASP A 328 5.03 65.87 26.01
N PRO A 329 5.37 66.86 26.88
CA PRO A 329 6.45 67.80 26.58
C PRO A 329 7.79 67.10 26.37
N ILE A 330 8.07 66.02 27.13
CA ILE A 330 9.32 65.25 27.05
C ILE A 330 9.35 64.42 25.77
N PHE A 331 8.29 63.68 25.47
CA PHE A 331 8.24 62.75 24.34
C PHE A 331 8.02 63.46 22.99
N GLY A 332 7.27 64.56 22.95
CA GLY A 332 6.98 65.31 21.74
C GLY A 332 6.21 64.49 20.70
N THR A 333 6.65 64.51 19.44
CA THR A 333 6.02 63.76 18.33
C THR A 333 6.58 62.34 18.17
N ALA A 334 7.16 61.76 19.22
CA ALA A 334 7.44 60.33 19.27
C ALA A 334 6.11 59.53 19.22
N PRO A 335 6.12 58.23 18.82
CA PRO A 335 4.92 57.40 18.91
C PRO A 335 4.34 57.46 20.33
N CYS A 336 3.10 57.93 20.44
CA CYS A 336 2.47 58.22 21.72
C CYS A 336 2.39 56.96 22.58
N ILE A 337 3.01 57.00 23.76
CA ILE A 337 2.95 55.91 24.74
C ILE A 337 1.48 55.72 25.10
N SER A 338 0.93 54.55 24.76
CA SER A 338 -0.49 54.30 24.99
C SER A 338 -0.75 54.03 26.47
N SER A 339 -1.93 54.40 26.98
CA SER A 339 -2.34 54.03 28.34
C SER A 339 -2.29 52.52 28.56
N ARG A 340 -2.62 51.72 27.54
CA ARG A 340 -2.48 50.25 27.57
C ARG A 340 -1.02 49.79 27.73
N THR A 341 -0.06 50.50 27.13
CA THR A 341 1.38 50.23 27.26
C THR A 341 1.87 50.55 28.67
N LEU A 342 1.45 51.67 29.27
CA LEU A 342 1.77 51.96 30.67
C LEU A 342 1.16 50.90 31.60
N LEU A 343 -0.11 50.55 31.39
CA LEU A 343 -0.81 49.57 32.22
C LEU A 343 -0.20 48.15 32.10
N SER A 344 0.30 47.74 30.93
CA SER A 344 0.98 46.45 30.79
C SER A 344 2.30 46.35 31.59
N ALA A 345 2.90 47.45 32.03
CA ALA A 345 4.06 47.39 32.93
C ALA A 345 3.70 46.78 34.28
N PHE A 346 2.50 47.08 34.81
CA PHE A 346 1.99 46.49 36.05
C PHE A 346 1.81 44.98 35.91
N LEU A 347 1.13 44.52 34.85
CA LEU A 347 0.97 43.09 34.56
C LEU A 347 2.32 42.35 34.41
N VAL A 348 3.26 42.92 33.64
CA VAL A 348 4.59 42.31 33.44
C VAL A 348 5.35 42.21 34.77
N SER A 349 5.23 43.18 35.67
CA SER A 349 5.94 43.16 36.95
C SER A 349 5.35 42.20 37.99
N GLN A 350 4.03 42.00 38.00
CA GLN A 350 3.36 41.19 39.03
C GLN A 350 3.20 39.73 38.59
N GLU A 351 2.93 39.50 37.31
CA GLU A 351 2.72 38.17 36.73
C GLU A 351 3.55 37.96 35.44
N PRO A 352 4.89 38.10 35.50
CA PRO A 352 5.76 37.99 34.32
C PRO A 352 5.65 36.61 33.63
N MET A 353 5.33 35.54 34.37
CA MET A 353 5.10 34.21 33.78
C MET A 353 3.84 34.15 32.92
N ALA A 354 2.77 34.86 33.31
CA ALA A 354 1.51 34.88 32.57
C ALA A 354 1.60 35.76 31.31
N VAL A 355 2.33 36.88 31.37
CA VAL A 355 2.48 37.81 30.24
C VAL A 355 3.57 37.36 29.25
N LEU A 356 4.75 36.99 29.74
CA LEU A 356 5.93 36.69 28.91
C LEU A 356 6.03 35.20 28.55
N GLY A 357 5.21 34.35 29.19
CA GLY A 357 5.11 32.92 28.93
C GLY A 357 6.40 32.13 29.26
N PRO A 358 6.50 30.86 28.82
CA PRO A 358 7.65 30.02 29.11
C PRO A 358 8.94 30.44 28.38
N LYS A 359 8.87 31.30 27.34
CA LYS A 359 10.06 31.87 26.70
C LYS A 359 10.88 32.76 27.66
N ARG A 360 10.27 33.32 28.72
CA ARG A 360 10.84 34.29 29.68
C ARG A 360 12.27 33.98 30.14
N SER A 361 12.58 32.73 30.49
CA SER A 361 13.90 32.33 31.00
C SER A 361 14.99 32.23 29.93
N THR A 362 14.62 32.27 28.65
CA THR A 362 15.51 32.08 27.49
C THR A 362 15.62 33.31 26.60
N ASP A 363 14.57 34.14 26.51
CA ASP A 363 14.58 35.36 25.72
C ASP A 363 15.13 36.55 26.50
N ARG A 364 16.28 37.07 26.03
CA ARG A 364 16.92 38.28 26.56
C ARG A 364 16.02 39.52 26.47
N CYS A 365 15.09 39.60 25.50
CA CYS A 365 14.17 40.74 25.40
C CYS A 365 13.14 40.73 26.54
N SER A 366 12.54 39.57 26.81
CA SER A 366 11.62 39.32 27.93
C SER A 366 12.26 39.63 29.29
N ILE A 367 13.49 39.15 29.53
CA ILE A 367 14.24 39.44 30.77
C ILE A 367 14.48 40.95 30.93
N LEU A 368 14.87 41.65 29.86
CA LEU A 368 15.09 43.11 29.90
C LEU A 368 13.78 43.89 30.09
N LEU A 369 12.69 43.43 29.48
CA LEU A 369 11.36 44.04 29.61
C LEU A 369 10.81 43.92 31.04
N GLU A 370 10.97 42.75 31.67
CA GLU A 370 10.63 42.53 33.09
C GLU A 370 11.40 43.50 33.99
N ASN A 371 12.74 43.54 33.85
CA ASN A 371 13.60 44.46 34.61
C ASN A 371 13.23 45.95 34.38
N ALA A 372 12.84 46.32 33.15
CA ALA A 372 12.39 47.68 32.86
C ALA A 372 11.02 47.98 33.49
N SER A 373 10.13 46.98 33.61
CA SER A 373 8.81 47.15 34.24
C SER A 373 8.92 47.42 35.75
N HIS A 374 9.80 46.69 36.46
CA HIS A 374 10.08 46.95 37.88
C HIS A 374 10.65 48.35 38.10
N ARG A 375 11.71 48.74 37.37
CA ARG A 375 12.33 50.08 37.47
C ARG A 375 11.37 51.22 37.15
N LEU A 376 10.44 50.99 36.22
CA LEU A 376 9.38 51.94 35.94
C LEU A 376 8.46 52.10 37.16
N LEU A 377 7.99 51.01 37.76
CA LEU A 377 7.08 51.06 38.91
C LEU A 377 7.74 51.58 40.20
N GLU A 378 9.03 51.30 40.40
CA GLU A 378 9.86 51.97 41.42
C GLU A 378 9.82 53.48 41.18
N SER A 379 10.25 53.96 40.00
CA SER A 379 10.27 55.38 39.64
C SER A 379 8.88 56.06 39.55
N LEU A 380 7.78 55.30 39.56
CA LEU A 380 6.40 55.80 39.67
C LEU A 380 5.94 55.85 41.13
N THR A 381 6.39 54.91 41.96
CA THR A 381 6.12 54.89 43.41
C THR A 381 6.86 56.05 44.09
N ASP A 382 8.14 56.23 43.77
CA ASP A 382 8.97 57.33 44.31
C ASP A 382 8.38 58.70 43.94
N LEU A 383 7.82 58.83 42.73
CA LEU A 383 7.17 60.06 42.24
C LEU A 383 5.89 60.42 43.02
N VAL A 384 5.21 59.43 43.61
CA VAL A 384 4.04 59.61 44.48
C VAL A 384 4.41 59.85 45.95
N LEU A 385 5.61 59.45 46.36
CA LEU A 385 6.15 59.69 47.71
C LEU A 385 6.69 61.11 47.89
N ILE A 386 6.88 61.89 46.81
CA ILE A 386 7.18 63.33 46.91
C ILE A 386 5.99 64.07 47.54
N ASP A 387 6.27 64.79 48.63
CA ASP A 387 5.34 65.76 49.21
C ASP A 387 5.22 66.98 48.27
N PRO A 388 4.04 67.32 47.75
CA PRO A 388 3.86 68.46 46.85
C PRO A 388 4.11 69.83 47.52
N SER A 389 4.24 69.90 48.84
CA SER A 389 4.63 71.11 49.58
C SER A 389 6.15 71.33 49.68
N CYS A 390 6.96 70.38 49.19
CA CYS A 390 8.43 70.50 49.24
C CYS A 390 8.95 71.51 48.20
N GLU A 391 9.57 72.60 48.67
CA GLU A 391 10.12 73.65 47.80
C GLU A 391 11.35 73.21 46.97
N GLU A 392 11.90 72.01 47.19
CA GLU A 392 13.07 71.47 46.48
C GLU A 392 12.76 70.99 45.05
N TYR A 393 12.29 71.92 44.21
CA TYR A 393 11.92 71.70 42.80
C TYR A 393 13.00 71.00 41.95
N LYS A 394 14.28 71.11 42.34
CA LYS A 394 15.41 70.42 41.70
C LYS A 394 15.34 68.89 41.85
N ASN A 395 14.92 68.41 43.02
CA ASN A 395 14.82 66.98 43.34
C ASN A 395 13.59 66.36 42.64
N CYS A 396 12.52 67.14 42.48
CA CYS A 396 11.38 66.75 41.67
C CYS A 396 11.75 66.58 40.18
N ALA A 397 12.57 67.48 39.63
CA ALA A 397 12.99 67.43 38.23
C ALA A 397 13.88 66.20 37.90
N SER A 398 14.80 65.82 38.80
CA SER A 398 15.62 64.60 38.61
C SER A 398 14.78 63.32 38.68
N LEU A 399 13.76 63.27 39.55
CA LEU A 399 12.80 62.16 39.55
C LEU A 399 12.00 62.09 38.25
N VAL A 400 11.38 63.19 37.80
CA VAL A 400 10.59 63.23 36.55
C VAL A 400 11.44 62.82 35.33
N ALA A 401 12.72 63.22 35.28
CA ALA A 401 13.65 62.75 34.25
C ALA A 401 13.91 61.24 34.33
N THR A 402 14.03 60.69 35.54
CA THR A 402 14.24 59.25 35.78
C THR A 402 13.01 58.44 35.41
N THR A 403 11.81 58.83 35.84
CA THR A 403 10.54 58.19 35.46
C THR A 403 10.33 58.23 33.95
N ALA A 404 10.63 59.36 33.29
CA ALA A 404 10.54 59.48 31.83
C ALA A 404 11.53 58.54 31.10
N SER A 405 12.74 58.38 31.63
CA SER A 405 13.77 57.47 31.10
C SER A 405 13.35 56.00 31.26
N SER A 406 12.90 55.60 32.45
CA SER A 406 12.34 54.26 32.71
C SER A 406 11.15 53.96 31.81
N LEU A 407 10.25 54.93 31.61
CA LEU A 407 9.06 54.78 30.78
C LEU A 407 9.41 54.60 29.29
N MET A 408 10.35 55.40 28.76
CA MET A 408 10.86 55.23 27.39
C MET A 408 11.60 53.89 27.21
N SER A 409 12.39 53.47 28.19
CA SER A 409 13.10 52.19 28.19
C SER A 409 12.13 51.01 28.15
N TYR A 410 11.12 51.02 29.04
CA TYR A 410 10.06 50.02 29.05
C TYR A 410 9.31 49.99 27.71
N CYS A 411 8.84 51.14 27.20
CA CYS A 411 8.07 51.16 25.95
C CYS A 411 8.88 50.67 24.74
N THR A 412 10.16 51.03 24.66
CA THR A 412 11.06 50.56 23.59
C THR A 412 11.25 49.04 23.64
N LEU A 413 11.40 48.47 24.84
CA LEU A 413 11.50 47.02 25.04
C LEU A 413 10.14 46.31 24.83
N PHE A 414 9.03 46.94 25.19
CA PHE A 414 7.69 46.41 25.04
C PHE A 414 7.29 46.31 23.57
N ASP A 415 7.45 47.38 22.78
CA ASP A 415 7.19 47.33 21.35
C ASP A 415 8.17 46.40 20.62
N LYS A 416 9.42 46.26 21.09
CA LYS A 416 10.35 45.25 20.55
C LYS A 416 9.87 43.82 20.84
N TRP A 417 9.45 43.52 22.06
CA TRP A 417 8.92 42.20 22.46
C TRP A 417 7.60 41.87 21.75
N LYS A 418 6.67 42.82 21.71
CA LYS A 418 5.39 42.71 20.98
C LYS A 418 5.58 42.48 19.48
N ASN A 419 6.67 42.98 18.89
CA ASN A 419 7.02 42.69 17.50
C ASN A 419 7.97 41.48 17.32
N SER A 420 8.62 40.95 18.36
CA SER A 420 9.62 39.89 18.19
C SER A 420 9.01 38.57 17.72
N ASP A 421 7.83 38.18 18.23
CA ASP A 421 7.10 37.01 17.69
C ASP A 421 6.63 37.24 16.24
N LYS A 422 6.33 38.49 15.85
CA LYS A 422 6.01 38.85 14.46
C LYS A 422 7.24 38.77 13.56
N GLU A 423 8.39 39.27 14.01
CA GLU A 423 9.67 39.19 13.30
C GLU A 423 10.16 37.75 13.20
N GLU A 424 10.03 36.96 14.27
CA GLU A 424 10.36 35.52 14.27
C GLU A 424 9.49 34.76 13.27
N LEU A 425 8.17 34.96 13.32
CA LEU A 425 7.23 34.36 12.37
C LEU A 425 7.55 34.74 10.92
N VAL A 426 7.83 36.02 10.64
CA VAL A 426 8.20 36.50 9.31
C VAL A 426 9.54 35.92 8.85
N ALA A 427 10.52 35.77 9.75
CA ALA A 427 11.80 35.13 9.45
C ALA A 427 11.64 33.63 9.14
N GLN A 428 10.85 32.91 9.93
CA GLN A 428 10.52 31.50 9.68
C GLN A 428 9.76 31.32 8.35
N MET A 429 8.77 32.17 8.06
CA MET A 429 8.04 32.19 6.80
C MET A 429 8.94 32.53 5.60
N SER A 430 9.90 33.45 5.77
CA SER A 430 10.89 33.80 4.75
C SER A 430 11.84 32.63 4.45
N LYS A 431 12.32 31.91 5.48
CA LYS A 431 13.10 30.66 5.33
C LYS A 431 12.29 29.59 4.59
N SER A 432 11.03 29.38 4.98
CA SER A 432 10.12 28.43 4.35
C SER A 432 9.83 28.79 2.87
N ALA A 433 9.66 30.09 2.56
CA ALA A 433 9.51 30.57 1.20
C ALA A 433 10.79 30.33 0.37
N MET A 434 11.97 30.58 0.95
CA MET A 434 13.26 30.33 0.31
C MET A 434 13.42 28.83 -0.05
N GLN A 435 13.22 27.93 0.92
CA GLN A 435 13.27 26.48 0.69
C GLN A 435 12.26 26.03 -0.38
N SER A 436 11.05 26.58 -0.35
CA SER A 436 10.02 26.29 -1.36
C SER A 436 10.43 26.79 -2.77
N TRP A 437 11.07 27.95 -2.87
CA TRP A 437 11.65 28.45 -4.13
C TRP A 437 12.81 27.58 -4.62
N MET A 438 13.70 27.10 -3.74
CA MET A 438 14.78 26.18 -4.12
C MET A 438 14.22 24.91 -4.75
N ALA A 439 13.28 24.25 -4.07
CA ALA A 439 12.62 23.05 -4.57
C ALA A 439 11.82 23.29 -5.87
N TYR A 440 11.15 24.44 -6.01
CA TYR A 440 10.45 24.81 -7.25
C TYR A 440 11.42 25.01 -8.43
N LEU A 441 12.53 25.71 -8.21
CA LEU A 441 13.52 26.01 -9.24
C LEU A 441 14.23 24.73 -9.71
N VAL A 442 14.74 23.92 -8.77
CA VAL A 442 15.35 22.62 -9.11
C VAL A 442 14.35 21.75 -9.87
N ALA A 443 13.15 21.52 -9.33
CA ALA A 443 12.16 20.68 -10.01
C ALA A 443 11.69 21.22 -11.38
N LYS A 444 11.69 22.54 -11.59
CA LYS A 444 11.41 23.15 -12.90
C LYS A 444 12.51 22.85 -13.90
N ASP A 445 13.76 23.08 -13.52
CA ASP A 445 14.90 23.04 -14.45
C ASP A 445 15.43 21.61 -14.66
N THR A 446 15.20 20.72 -13.68
CA THR A 446 15.33 19.26 -13.84
C THR A 446 14.33 18.72 -14.87
N LEU A 447 13.07 19.18 -14.89
CA LEU A 447 12.12 18.77 -15.95
C LEU A 447 12.55 19.25 -17.33
N LEU A 448 13.03 20.49 -17.46
CA LEU A 448 13.58 20.98 -18.72
C LEU A 448 14.78 20.14 -19.20
N TYR A 449 15.59 19.60 -18.28
CA TYR A 449 16.68 18.67 -18.63
C TYR A 449 16.17 17.29 -19.05
N ILE A 450 15.11 16.78 -18.44
CA ILE A 450 14.47 15.53 -18.89
C ILE A 450 13.89 15.72 -20.30
N GLU A 451 13.18 16.82 -20.53
CA GLU A 451 12.64 17.20 -21.85
C GLU A 451 13.78 17.33 -22.89
N GLU A 452 14.92 17.95 -22.53
CA GLU A 452 16.15 17.98 -23.35
C GLU A 452 16.70 16.57 -23.64
N LYS A 453 16.75 15.68 -22.64
CA LYS A 453 17.33 14.33 -22.74
C LYS A 453 16.45 13.27 -23.40
N GLU A 454 15.14 13.48 -23.47
CA GLU A 454 14.21 12.59 -24.18
C GLU A 454 14.26 12.82 -25.69
N ASN A 455 14.48 14.06 -26.13
CA ASN A 455 14.74 14.34 -27.55
C ASN A 455 16.05 13.68 -28.06
N GLU A 456 16.93 13.21 -27.18
CA GLU A 456 18.10 12.38 -27.53
C GLU A 456 17.80 10.87 -27.63
N ILE A 457 16.63 10.38 -27.17
CA ILE A 457 16.33 8.93 -27.03
C ILE A 457 15.12 8.57 -27.87
N TYR A 458 15.37 7.96 -29.03
CA TYR A 458 14.33 7.65 -30.02
C TYR A 458 13.36 6.53 -29.57
N MET A 459 12.10 6.91 -29.33
CA MET A 459 10.88 6.10 -29.51
C MET A 459 10.95 4.63 -29.08
N GLY A 460 11.09 4.40 -27.77
CA GLY A 460 10.71 3.14 -27.11
C GLY A 460 9.52 3.37 -26.18
N ASN A 461 8.59 2.41 -26.05
CA ASN A 461 7.35 2.58 -25.28
C ASN A 461 7.53 2.70 -23.75
N ASN A 462 8.76 2.59 -23.23
CA ASN A 462 9.07 2.76 -21.82
C ASN A 462 9.87 4.05 -21.63
N ASP A 463 9.27 5.04 -20.96
CA ASP A 463 9.92 6.29 -20.55
C ASP A 463 10.86 6.02 -19.34
N PRO A 464 12.20 6.12 -19.49
CA PRO A 464 13.15 5.86 -18.40
C PRO A 464 13.02 6.82 -17.23
N PHE A 465 12.51 8.02 -17.49
CA PHE A 465 12.47 9.15 -16.58
C PHE A 465 11.07 9.36 -15.98
N PHE A 466 10.07 8.54 -16.32
CA PHE A 466 8.68 8.67 -15.87
C PHE A 466 8.55 8.89 -14.36
N GLN A 467 9.26 8.11 -13.53
CA GLN A 467 9.24 8.26 -12.07
C GLN A 467 9.83 9.62 -11.62
N GLN A 468 10.91 10.07 -12.25
CA GLN A 468 11.56 11.35 -11.95
C GLN A 468 10.71 12.53 -12.48
N LYS A 469 10.04 12.39 -13.63
CA LYS A 469 9.01 13.32 -14.12
C LYS A 469 7.87 13.48 -13.12
N VAL A 470 7.30 12.37 -12.64
CA VAL A 470 6.21 12.39 -11.64
C VAL A 470 6.68 13.06 -10.34
N ARG A 471 7.88 12.73 -9.86
CA ARG A 471 8.50 13.35 -8.68
C ARG A 471 8.71 14.86 -8.87
N CYS A 472 9.30 15.30 -9.97
CA CYS A 472 9.59 16.71 -10.22
C CYS A 472 8.34 17.53 -10.58
N THR A 473 7.37 16.98 -11.33
CA THR A 473 6.08 17.67 -11.56
C THR A 473 5.28 17.83 -10.26
N SER A 474 5.29 16.81 -9.39
CA SER A 474 4.72 16.88 -8.05
C SER A 474 5.41 17.96 -7.19
N ALA A 475 6.75 17.94 -7.12
CA ALA A 475 7.53 18.95 -6.39
C ALA A 475 7.28 20.38 -6.90
N LYS A 476 7.27 20.59 -8.23
CA LYS A 476 6.96 21.86 -8.90
C LYS A 476 5.55 22.37 -8.55
N LYS A 477 4.53 21.50 -8.57
CA LYS A 477 3.15 21.83 -8.17
C LYS A 477 3.03 22.13 -6.67
N GLY A 478 3.58 21.26 -5.82
CA GLY A 478 3.53 21.37 -4.36
C GLY A 478 4.22 22.63 -3.83
N SER A 479 5.46 22.88 -4.26
CA SER A 479 6.21 24.08 -3.88
C SER A 479 5.55 25.37 -4.37
N TRP A 480 4.95 25.38 -5.57
CA TRP A 480 4.19 26.54 -6.07
C TRP A 480 2.94 26.83 -5.22
N SER A 481 2.20 25.80 -4.82
CA SER A 481 1.07 25.92 -3.88
C SER A 481 1.52 26.44 -2.50
N HIS A 482 2.69 26.01 -2.02
CA HIS A 482 3.26 26.51 -0.75
C HIS A 482 3.70 27.98 -0.86
N ILE A 483 4.40 28.35 -1.93
CA ILE A 483 4.79 29.74 -2.26
C ILE A 483 3.56 30.67 -2.27
N LYS A 484 2.45 30.26 -2.91
CA LYS A 484 1.18 31.03 -2.90
C LYS A 484 0.60 31.20 -1.49
N ARG A 485 0.58 30.14 -0.68
CA ARG A 485 0.06 30.20 0.70
C ARG A 485 0.92 31.08 1.60
N ILE A 486 2.24 30.92 1.57
CA ILE A 486 3.17 31.77 2.37
C ILE A 486 3.03 33.24 1.94
N ARG A 487 2.97 33.52 0.63
CA ARG A 487 2.73 34.88 0.12
C ARG A 487 1.44 35.47 0.70
N THR A 488 0.32 34.75 0.60
CA THR A 488 -0.98 35.25 1.08
C THR A 488 -0.96 35.54 2.58
N SER A 489 -0.26 34.72 3.38
CA SER A 489 -0.09 34.96 4.81
C SER A 489 0.86 36.13 5.12
N LEU A 490 1.94 36.32 4.35
CA LEU A 490 2.80 37.51 4.49
C LEU A 490 2.07 38.80 4.10
N GLU A 491 1.28 38.78 3.01
CA GLU A 491 0.44 39.91 2.59
C GLU A 491 -0.62 40.27 3.65
N LYS A 492 -1.07 39.31 4.47
CA LYS A 492 -1.94 39.55 5.64
C LYS A 492 -1.20 40.05 6.90
N LEU A 493 0.06 39.63 7.12
CA LEU A 493 0.84 39.98 8.33
C LEU A 493 1.59 41.31 8.21
N LEU A 494 2.02 41.66 6.99
CA LEU A 494 2.86 42.83 6.70
C LEU A 494 2.17 43.85 5.79
N GLY A 495 1.09 43.46 5.10
CA GLY A 495 0.56 44.23 3.98
C GLY A 495 1.17 43.77 2.64
N LYS A 496 0.55 44.24 1.56
CA LYS A 496 0.78 43.73 0.19
C LYS A 496 2.19 43.99 -0.34
N GLU A 497 2.81 45.11 0.05
CA GLU A 497 4.09 45.55 -0.50
C GLU A 497 5.27 44.90 0.24
N ASP A 498 5.35 45.07 1.55
CA ASP A 498 6.31 44.40 2.44
C ASP A 498 6.30 42.87 2.28
N GLY A 499 5.11 42.26 2.24
CA GLY A 499 4.96 40.82 2.01
C GLY A 499 5.52 40.37 0.65
N LEU A 500 5.37 41.21 -0.38
CA LEU A 500 5.96 40.97 -1.70
C LEU A 500 7.49 41.20 -1.70
N GLU A 501 8.03 42.15 -0.94
CA GLU A 501 9.48 42.31 -0.80
C GLU A 501 10.12 41.13 -0.08
N VAL A 502 9.53 40.63 1.02
CA VAL A 502 10.02 39.42 1.70
C VAL A 502 10.05 38.24 0.73
N MET A 503 9.01 38.06 -0.10
CA MET A 503 9.00 37.02 -1.14
C MET A 503 10.05 37.25 -2.25
N LYS A 504 10.30 38.50 -2.67
CA LYS A 504 11.38 38.86 -3.60
C LYS A 504 12.78 38.62 -3.00
N LYS A 505 12.96 38.80 -1.69
CA LYS A 505 14.21 38.51 -0.98
C LYS A 505 14.43 37.00 -0.88
N ALA A 506 13.43 36.26 -0.41
CA ALA A 506 13.46 34.80 -0.32
C ALA A 506 13.75 34.12 -1.67
N LYS A 507 13.16 34.60 -2.78
CA LYS A 507 13.46 34.09 -4.12
C LYS A 507 14.92 34.36 -4.54
N ARG A 508 15.46 35.55 -4.26
CA ARG A 508 16.87 35.89 -4.55
C ARG A 508 17.84 35.00 -3.78
N SER A 509 17.60 34.78 -2.49
CA SER A 509 18.40 33.86 -1.66
C SER A 509 18.29 32.41 -2.15
N ALA A 510 17.12 31.96 -2.58
CA ALA A 510 16.93 30.61 -3.12
C ALA A 510 17.73 30.36 -4.40
N ILE A 511 17.79 31.33 -5.32
CA ILE A 511 18.60 31.24 -6.55
C ILE A 511 20.09 31.14 -6.18
N ALA A 512 20.57 32.03 -5.30
CA ALA A 512 21.96 32.05 -4.88
C ALA A 512 22.39 30.74 -4.18
N GLU A 513 21.52 30.13 -3.38
CA GLU A 513 21.81 28.87 -2.69
C GLU A 513 21.75 27.65 -3.64
N VAL A 514 20.84 27.64 -4.64
CA VAL A 514 20.82 26.63 -5.71
C VAL A 514 22.09 26.67 -6.57
N GLU A 515 22.60 27.86 -6.91
CA GLU A 515 23.91 28.03 -7.55
C GLU A 515 25.05 27.52 -6.65
N LYS A 516 25.08 27.95 -5.38
CA LYS A 516 26.14 27.66 -4.40
C LYS A 516 26.26 26.18 -4.05
N GLU A 517 25.16 25.49 -3.79
CA GLU A 517 25.15 24.05 -3.50
C GLU A 517 25.19 23.17 -4.77
N SER A 518 25.13 23.78 -5.96
CA SER A 518 25.10 23.10 -7.27
C SER A 518 24.01 22.03 -7.37
N LEU A 519 22.82 22.31 -6.79
CA LEU A 519 21.72 21.33 -6.71
C LEU A 519 21.22 20.88 -8.08
N LEU A 520 21.22 21.79 -9.06
CA LEU A 520 20.89 21.47 -10.45
C LEU A 520 21.85 20.44 -11.04
N LEU A 521 23.16 20.57 -10.78
CA LEU A 521 24.16 19.64 -11.32
C LEU A 521 24.02 18.25 -10.69
N LYS A 522 23.70 18.18 -9.39
CA LYS A 522 23.37 16.89 -8.71
C LYS A 522 22.14 16.23 -9.33
N ALA A 523 21.08 16.98 -9.60
CA ALA A 523 19.86 16.46 -10.23
C ALA A 523 20.06 16.06 -11.70
N LYS A 524 20.95 16.75 -12.45
CA LYS A 524 21.37 16.31 -13.79
C LYS A 524 22.13 14.99 -13.72
N VAL A 525 23.10 14.85 -12.81
CA VAL A 525 23.84 13.59 -12.60
C VAL A 525 22.90 12.43 -12.21
N GLU A 526 21.89 12.65 -11.35
CA GLU A 526 20.88 11.62 -11.03
C GLU A 526 20.12 11.12 -12.28
N ILE A 527 19.83 12.00 -13.24
CA ILE A 527 19.18 11.65 -14.53
C ILE A 527 20.17 10.94 -15.47
N ASP A 528 21.39 11.45 -15.58
CA ASP A 528 22.42 10.86 -16.44
C ASP A 528 22.81 9.46 -15.92
N ASP A 529 22.90 9.24 -14.60
CA ASP A 529 23.07 7.92 -13.98
C ASP A 529 21.90 6.98 -14.26
N ILE A 530 20.65 7.46 -14.27
CA ILE A 530 19.48 6.65 -14.67
C ILE A 530 19.61 6.20 -16.14
N LYS A 531 19.92 7.14 -17.05
CA LYS A 531 20.15 6.89 -18.48
C LYS A 531 21.26 5.85 -18.67
N ASP A 532 22.39 6.03 -17.98
CA ASP A 532 23.51 5.09 -18.02
C ASP A 532 23.16 3.73 -17.40
N SER A 533 22.29 3.68 -16.38
CA SER A 533 21.81 2.42 -15.79
C SER A 533 20.94 1.61 -16.76
N GLU A 534 20.11 2.27 -17.58
CA GLU A 534 19.25 1.64 -18.59
C GLU A 534 20.07 1.12 -19.77
N VAL A 535 21.04 1.93 -20.24
CA VAL A 535 22.05 1.50 -21.22
C VAL A 535 22.83 0.29 -20.69
N ARG A 536 23.25 0.31 -19.42
CA ARG A 536 23.94 -0.83 -18.79
C ARG A 536 23.04 -2.06 -18.61
N LYS A 537 21.76 -1.92 -18.27
CA LYS A 537 20.79 -3.04 -18.15
C LYS A 537 20.52 -3.71 -19.50
N SER A 538 20.19 -2.91 -20.52
CA SER A 538 20.00 -3.40 -21.89
C SER A 538 21.27 -4.03 -22.47
N GLU A 539 22.46 -3.56 -22.06
CA GLU A 539 23.74 -4.18 -22.37
C GLU A 539 24.11 -5.43 -21.54
N ALA A 540 23.47 -5.66 -20.39
CA ALA A 540 23.83 -6.71 -19.42
C ALA A 540 22.84 -7.88 -19.36
N ASN A 541 21.57 -7.68 -19.74
CA ASN A 541 20.51 -8.71 -19.80
C ASN A 541 20.71 -9.78 -20.89
N VAL A 542 21.97 -10.11 -21.20
CA VAL A 542 22.37 -11.18 -22.13
C VAL A 542 22.94 -12.39 -21.38
N GLU A 543 23.45 -12.22 -20.15
CA GLU A 543 24.20 -13.28 -19.44
C GLU A 543 24.06 -13.25 -17.90
N ASP A 544 23.89 -14.45 -17.33
CA ASP A 544 24.28 -14.84 -15.97
C ASP A 544 23.63 -14.12 -14.77
N THR A 545 22.35 -13.77 -14.88
CA THR A 545 21.43 -13.87 -13.73
C THR A 545 20.30 -14.85 -14.06
N PRO A 546 19.77 -15.61 -13.07
CA PRO A 546 18.57 -16.42 -13.25
C PRO A 546 17.34 -15.50 -13.27
N THR A 547 17.09 -14.90 -14.43
CA THR A 547 15.82 -14.25 -14.73
C THR A 547 14.70 -15.27 -14.56
N VAL A 548 13.84 -15.03 -13.57
CA VAL A 548 12.47 -15.57 -13.61
C VAL A 548 11.83 -14.95 -14.84
N ASP A 549 11.53 -15.77 -15.84
CA ASP A 549 11.19 -15.25 -17.17
C ASP A 549 9.86 -14.49 -17.08
N LEU A 550 9.88 -13.20 -17.43
CA LEU A 550 8.71 -12.33 -17.23
C LEU A 550 7.58 -12.60 -18.24
N SER A 551 7.80 -13.53 -19.18
CA SER A 551 6.76 -14.11 -20.03
C SER A 551 5.87 -15.15 -19.33
N ASP A 552 6.21 -15.61 -18.13
CA ASP A 552 5.50 -16.69 -17.42
C ASP A 552 4.17 -16.21 -16.77
N SER A 553 3.36 -15.43 -17.50
CA SER A 553 2.04 -14.99 -17.04
C SER A 553 1.08 -16.17 -16.79
N ALA A 554 1.30 -17.29 -17.46
CA ALA A 554 0.60 -18.55 -17.22
C ALA A 554 0.74 -19.03 -15.76
N ALA A 555 1.85 -18.71 -15.08
CA ALA A 555 2.04 -19.02 -13.66
C ALA A 555 1.16 -18.19 -12.71
N LEU A 556 0.47 -17.14 -13.21
CA LEU A 556 -0.56 -16.41 -12.47
C LEU A 556 -1.98 -16.90 -12.81
N ASP A 557 -2.23 -17.44 -14.01
CA ASP A 557 -3.57 -17.89 -14.41
C ASP A 557 -4.08 -19.10 -13.57
N ASP A 558 -3.16 -19.91 -13.01
CA ASP A 558 -3.44 -20.97 -12.02
C ASP A 558 -3.67 -20.45 -10.57
N VAL A 559 -3.41 -19.17 -10.28
CA VAL A 559 -3.49 -18.62 -8.91
C VAL A 559 -4.91 -18.12 -8.62
N ASN A 560 -5.48 -18.63 -7.52
CA ASN A 560 -6.77 -18.19 -7.00
C ASN A 560 -6.76 -16.67 -6.76
N GLU A 561 -7.73 -15.98 -7.37
CA GLU A 561 -7.88 -14.53 -7.33
C GLU A 561 -7.99 -13.96 -5.92
N HIS A 562 -8.67 -14.66 -5.00
CA HIS A 562 -8.75 -14.25 -3.59
C HIS A 562 -7.36 -14.19 -2.94
N VAL A 563 -6.43 -15.08 -3.33
CA VAL A 563 -5.05 -15.09 -2.81
C VAL A 563 -4.23 -13.93 -3.37
N VAL A 564 -4.46 -13.55 -4.64
CA VAL A 564 -3.86 -12.35 -5.24
C VAL A 564 -4.35 -11.08 -4.53
N HIS A 565 -5.68 -10.95 -4.38
CA HIS A 565 -6.34 -9.83 -3.72
C HIS A 565 -5.88 -9.66 -2.25
N GLU A 566 -5.78 -10.75 -1.49
CA GLU A 566 -5.24 -10.71 -0.11
C GLU A 566 -3.77 -10.25 -0.05
N ILE A 567 -2.92 -10.70 -0.97
CA ILE A 567 -1.51 -10.29 -1.03
C ILE A 567 -1.34 -8.80 -1.42
N LEU A 568 -2.32 -8.23 -2.12
CA LEU A 568 -2.37 -6.81 -2.46
C LEU A 568 -2.90 -5.94 -1.30
N LEU A 569 -3.81 -6.46 -0.50
CA LEU A 569 -4.34 -5.81 0.71
C LEU A 569 -3.39 -5.86 1.92
N ALA A 570 -2.45 -6.79 1.94
CA ALA A 570 -1.50 -6.99 3.03
C ALA A 570 -0.26 -6.06 2.93
N ASP A 571 0.16 -5.43 4.05
CA ASP A 571 1.45 -4.72 4.13
C ASP A 571 2.62 -5.72 4.15
N ASN A 572 3.85 -5.30 3.88
CA ASN A 572 5.06 -6.14 3.84
C ASN A 572 5.21 -7.01 5.10
N ASN A 573 4.95 -6.41 6.26
CA ASN A 573 5.02 -7.08 7.55
C ASN A 573 3.81 -8.01 7.76
N ASP A 574 2.62 -7.59 7.32
CA ASP A 574 1.41 -8.41 7.40
C ASP A 574 1.51 -9.65 6.49
N ILE A 575 2.11 -9.58 5.30
CA ILE A 575 2.28 -10.74 4.40
C ILE A 575 3.11 -11.83 5.05
N ALA A 576 4.24 -11.49 5.65
CA ALA A 576 5.05 -12.45 6.38
C ALA A 576 4.25 -13.04 7.56
N ALA A 577 3.51 -12.20 8.30
CA ALA A 577 2.67 -12.64 9.40
C ALA A 577 1.43 -13.47 8.97
N GLN A 578 0.95 -13.33 7.73
CA GLN A 578 -0.21 -14.03 7.17
C GLN A 578 0.17 -15.34 6.46
N LEU A 579 1.14 -15.29 5.54
CA LEU A 579 1.67 -16.50 4.86
C LEU A 579 2.50 -17.38 5.80
N PHE A 580 3.00 -16.82 6.90
CA PHE A 580 3.50 -17.56 8.06
C PHE A 580 2.66 -17.29 9.31
N GLN A 581 1.33 -17.21 9.20
CA GLN A 581 0.51 -17.58 10.36
C GLN A 581 0.84 -19.04 10.65
N GLU A 582 1.50 -19.31 11.77
CA GLU A 582 1.55 -20.65 12.33
C GLU A 582 0.08 -21.08 12.53
N PRO A 583 -0.44 -22.05 11.75
CA PRO A 583 -1.88 -22.32 11.72
C PRO A 583 -2.33 -22.68 13.14
N ALA A 584 -3.21 -21.84 13.71
CA ALA A 584 -3.20 -21.45 15.12
C ALA A 584 -2.81 -22.55 16.13
N VAL A 585 -1.50 -22.63 16.44
CA VAL A 585 -0.83 -23.74 17.15
C VAL A 585 -1.46 -25.09 16.80
N SER A 586 -1.19 -25.54 15.58
CA SER A 586 -1.78 -26.74 15.00
C SER A 586 -1.71 -27.86 16.00
N ILE A 587 -2.81 -28.58 16.18
CA ILE A 587 -2.92 -29.65 17.18
C ILE A 587 -1.79 -30.68 16.99
N CYS A 588 -1.22 -30.80 15.78
CA CYS A 588 -0.10 -31.68 15.44
C CYS A 588 1.29 -31.14 15.85
N ASP A 589 1.44 -29.86 16.18
CA ASP A 589 2.69 -29.28 16.70
C ASP A 589 2.93 -29.68 18.19
N CYS A 590 1.92 -30.25 18.86
CA CYS A 590 2.05 -30.92 20.16
C CYS A 590 1.42 -32.33 20.12
N VAL A 591 2.24 -33.38 20.01
CA VAL A 591 1.76 -34.78 19.90
C VAL A 591 0.86 -35.18 21.07
N ASP A 592 1.14 -34.72 22.29
CA ASP A 592 0.30 -35.04 23.45
C ASP A 592 -1.09 -34.41 23.33
N SER A 593 -1.19 -33.20 22.77
CA SER A 593 -2.47 -32.51 22.54
C SER A 593 -3.26 -33.19 21.41
N PHE A 594 -2.59 -33.66 20.35
CA PHE A 594 -3.24 -34.46 19.30
C PHE A 594 -3.80 -35.76 19.85
N MET A 595 -2.99 -36.53 20.58
CA MET A 595 -3.38 -37.82 21.12
C MET A 595 -4.48 -37.67 22.19
N ALA A 596 -4.36 -36.70 23.09
CA ALA A 596 -5.40 -36.38 24.07
C ALA A 596 -6.71 -35.98 23.38
N LYS A 597 -6.71 -35.04 22.43
CA LYS A 597 -7.93 -34.65 21.70
C LYS A 597 -8.54 -35.85 20.95
N TYR A 598 -7.73 -36.77 20.44
CA TYR A 598 -8.24 -37.97 19.77
C TYR A 598 -8.95 -38.92 20.75
N VAL A 599 -8.42 -39.10 21.96
CA VAL A 599 -9.06 -39.88 23.05
C VAL A 599 -10.31 -39.18 23.58
N ASP A 600 -10.18 -37.90 23.94
CA ASP A 600 -11.21 -37.08 24.59
C ASP A 600 -12.35 -36.66 23.65
N ALA A 601 -12.22 -36.84 22.33
CA ALA A 601 -13.32 -36.61 21.39
C ALA A 601 -14.49 -37.59 21.55
N ASN A 602 -14.38 -38.61 22.40
CA ASN A 602 -15.51 -39.42 22.87
C ASN A 602 -16.24 -38.82 24.10
N SER A 603 -15.63 -37.86 24.81
CA SER A 603 -16.16 -37.26 26.05
C SER A 603 -16.56 -35.78 25.91
N MET A 604 -16.38 -35.18 24.72
CA MET A 604 -16.89 -33.83 24.44
C MET A 604 -18.42 -33.82 24.40
N SER A 605 -19.04 -33.31 25.46
CA SER A 605 -20.50 -33.27 25.60
C SER A 605 -21.16 -32.30 24.60
N SER A 606 -22.46 -32.50 24.38
CA SER A 606 -23.30 -31.75 23.45
C SER A 606 -23.52 -30.27 23.79
N ASP A 607 -22.94 -29.78 24.89
CA ASP A 607 -23.31 -28.51 25.52
C ASP A 607 -22.62 -27.28 24.89
N THR A 608 -21.85 -27.48 23.81
CA THR A 608 -21.27 -26.39 23.01
C THR A 608 -22.13 -26.14 21.77
N SER A 609 -22.94 -25.08 21.81
CA SER A 609 -23.97 -24.76 20.81
C SER A 609 -23.45 -24.31 19.44
N GLU A 610 -22.16 -24.02 19.30
CA GLU A 610 -21.51 -23.66 18.02
C GLU A 610 -20.48 -24.73 17.62
N VAL A 611 -20.93 -25.77 16.91
CA VAL A 611 -20.04 -26.76 16.28
C VAL A 611 -19.30 -26.09 15.12
N SER A 612 -18.00 -25.82 15.29
CA SER A 612 -17.19 -25.24 14.21
C SER A 612 -17.00 -26.24 13.07
N VAL A 613 -16.81 -25.72 11.85
CA VAL A 613 -16.51 -26.54 10.66
C VAL A 613 -15.25 -27.39 10.87
N GLU A 614 -14.27 -26.87 11.61
CA GLU A 614 -13.05 -27.58 12.02
C GLU A 614 -13.35 -28.75 12.97
N MET A 615 -14.28 -28.56 13.91
CA MET A 615 -14.71 -29.63 14.81
C MET A 615 -15.49 -30.71 14.04
N PHE A 616 -16.40 -30.32 13.14
CA PHE A 616 -17.14 -31.24 12.30
C PHE A 616 -16.22 -32.07 11.40
N ALA A 617 -15.23 -31.44 10.75
CA ALA A 617 -14.22 -32.11 9.95
C ALA A 617 -13.36 -33.07 10.79
N PHE A 618 -12.93 -32.65 12.00
CA PHE A 618 -12.17 -33.51 12.91
C PHE A 618 -13.00 -34.72 13.41
N THR A 619 -14.28 -34.53 13.68
CA THR A 619 -15.19 -35.62 14.09
C THR A 619 -15.45 -36.60 12.94
N MET A 620 -15.65 -36.13 11.70
CA MET A 620 -15.72 -36.99 10.52
C MET A 620 -14.43 -37.80 10.31
N GLU A 621 -13.29 -37.15 10.44
CA GLU A 621 -11.97 -37.77 10.29
C GLU A 621 -11.70 -38.81 11.37
N LYS A 622 -12.01 -38.50 12.64
CA LYS A 622 -11.95 -39.46 13.74
C LYS A 622 -12.92 -40.63 13.52
N ALA A 623 -14.15 -40.40 13.05
CA ALA A 623 -15.09 -41.47 12.76
C ALA A 623 -14.59 -42.42 11.65
N TYR A 624 -13.92 -41.88 10.62
CA TYR A 624 -13.23 -42.69 9.61
C TYR A 624 -12.11 -43.53 10.22
N PHE A 625 -11.23 -42.94 11.03
CA PHE A 625 -10.13 -43.66 11.67
C PHE A 625 -10.61 -44.69 12.71
N ASP A 626 -11.63 -44.38 13.51
CA ASP A 626 -12.30 -45.34 14.41
C ASP A 626 -12.89 -46.52 13.62
N GLN A 627 -13.51 -46.28 12.46
CA GLN A 627 -13.94 -47.37 11.58
C GLN A 627 -12.77 -48.25 11.12
N MET A 628 -11.62 -47.66 10.77
CA MET A 628 -10.43 -48.42 10.34
C MET A 628 -9.81 -49.23 11.50
N ARG A 629 -9.89 -48.75 12.75
CA ARG A 629 -9.59 -49.56 13.94
C ARG A 629 -10.59 -50.70 14.09
N ASP A 630 -11.88 -50.44 14.01
CA ASP A 630 -12.91 -51.44 14.29
C ASP A 630 -12.96 -52.55 13.22
N ASP A 631 -12.69 -52.21 11.95
CA ASP A 631 -12.45 -53.19 10.88
C ASP A 631 -11.21 -54.08 11.16
N TRP A 632 -10.17 -53.54 11.80
CA TRP A 632 -9.02 -54.33 12.25
C TRP A 632 -9.37 -55.19 13.47
N VAL A 633 -9.83 -54.61 14.57
CA VAL A 633 -10.05 -55.32 15.85
C VAL A 633 -11.16 -56.36 15.73
N LEU A 634 -12.32 -55.98 15.17
CA LEU A 634 -13.52 -56.84 15.14
C LEU A 634 -13.52 -57.79 13.93
N ARG A 635 -13.03 -57.35 12.77
CA ARG A 635 -13.08 -58.13 11.51
C ARG A 635 -11.73 -58.68 11.03
N LYS A 636 -10.63 -58.36 11.73
CA LYS A 636 -9.24 -58.70 11.35
C LYS A 636 -8.86 -58.24 9.93
N ASN A 637 -9.50 -57.19 9.45
CA ASN A 637 -9.35 -56.66 8.10
C ASN A 637 -8.31 -55.52 8.05
N LEU A 638 -7.04 -55.89 7.88
CA LEU A 638 -5.93 -54.93 7.75
C LEU A 638 -5.99 -54.02 6.51
N ARG A 639 -6.95 -54.21 5.59
CA ARG A 639 -6.96 -53.51 4.30
C ARG A 639 -7.01 -51.99 4.45
N GLY A 640 -7.92 -51.46 5.28
CA GLY A 640 -8.07 -50.02 5.47
C GLY A 640 -6.78 -49.36 5.98
N VAL A 641 -6.15 -49.99 6.97
CA VAL A 641 -4.87 -49.53 7.55
C VAL A 641 -3.73 -49.58 6.53
N ARG A 642 -3.65 -50.64 5.70
CA ARG A 642 -2.67 -50.71 4.60
C ARG A 642 -2.91 -49.62 3.55
N ASP A 643 -4.16 -49.38 3.18
CA ASP A 643 -4.53 -48.36 2.19
C ASP A 643 -4.24 -46.94 2.74
N MET A 644 -4.46 -46.67 4.02
CA MET A 644 -4.03 -45.44 4.71
C MET A 644 -2.50 -45.23 4.68
N VAL A 645 -1.70 -46.26 4.93
CA VAL A 645 -0.23 -46.15 4.89
C VAL A 645 0.27 -45.97 3.45
N VAL A 646 -0.39 -46.56 2.45
CA VAL A 646 -0.12 -46.28 1.03
C VAL A 646 -0.45 -44.82 0.68
N GLU A 647 -1.53 -44.24 1.24
CA GLU A 647 -1.81 -42.80 1.08
C GLU A 647 -0.74 -41.93 1.75
N LEU A 648 -0.33 -42.24 2.99
CA LEU A 648 0.76 -41.57 3.70
C LEU A 648 2.04 -41.53 2.85
N LEU A 649 2.48 -42.68 2.33
CA LEU A 649 3.64 -42.78 1.43
C LEU A 649 3.43 -42.01 0.11
N ALA A 650 2.21 -41.99 -0.44
CA ALA A 650 1.88 -41.20 -1.62
C ALA A 650 1.94 -39.69 -1.35
N LYS A 651 1.51 -39.22 -0.18
CA LYS A 651 1.67 -37.83 0.26
C LYS A 651 3.15 -37.46 0.41
N MET A 652 3.99 -38.33 0.99
CA MET A 652 5.45 -38.09 1.07
C MET A 652 6.08 -37.90 -0.31
N ARG A 653 5.80 -38.81 -1.26
CA ARG A 653 6.30 -38.70 -2.65
C ARG A 653 5.85 -37.41 -3.35
N LYS A 654 4.64 -36.90 -3.04
CA LYS A 654 4.12 -35.61 -3.55
C LYS A 654 4.81 -34.38 -2.95
N LEU A 655 5.31 -34.43 -1.70
CA LEU A 655 6.08 -33.32 -1.11
C LEU A 655 7.44 -33.14 -1.80
N VAL A 656 8.10 -34.25 -2.14
CA VAL A 656 9.46 -34.25 -2.71
C VAL A 656 9.54 -34.97 -4.07
N PRO A 657 8.85 -34.49 -5.11
CA PRO A 657 8.80 -35.16 -6.43
C PRO A 657 10.18 -35.31 -7.09
N ASN A 658 11.14 -34.44 -6.72
CA ASN A 658 12.49 -34.42 -7.29
C ASN A 658 13.51 -35.26 -6.49
N ARG A 659 13.21 -35.69 -5.26
CA ARG A 659 14.11 -36.49 -4.39
C ARG A 659 13.87 -37.98 -4.58
N LYS A 660 14.30 -38.51 -5.72
CA LYS A 660 14.18 -39.96 -6.03
C LYS A 660 14.91 -40.83 -5.01
N ASP A 661 15.98 -40.32 -4.43
CA ASP A 661 16.73 -40.91 -3.31
C ASP A 661 15.89 -41.16 -2.05
N LEU A 662 14.81 -40.40 -1.85
CA LEU A 662 13.85 -40.64 -0.76
C LEU A 662 12.69 -41.56 -1.19
N HIS A 663 12.42 -41.71 -2.49
CA HIS A 663 11.28 -42.50 -2.98
C HIS A 663 11.47 -44.01 -2.74
N ASP A 664 12.71 -44.50 -2.73
CA ASP A 664 13.03 -45.90 -2.42
C ASP A 664 12.71 -46.27 -0.96
N TYR A 665 12.72 -45.30 -0.03
CA TYR A 665 12.27 -45.48 1.36
C TYR A 665 10.74 -45.55 1.50
N PHE A 666 10.00 -45.22 0.43
CA PHE A 666 8.54 -45.10 0.41
C PHE A 666 7.91 -46.21 -0.45
N SER A 667 8.15 -47.47 -0.11
CA SER A 667 7.69 -48.62 -0.92
C SER A 667 6.27 -49.07 -0.58
N ASP A 668 5.34 -48.93 -1.53
CA ASP A 668 3.96 -49.46 -1.40
C ASP A 668 3.92 -50.98 -1.16
N LYS A 669 4.98 -51.70 -1.54
CA LYS A 669 5.12 -53.15 -1.28
C LYS A 669 5.33 -53.44 0.20
N GLU A 670 6.12 -52.61 0.90
CA GLU A 670 6.35 -52.77 2.34
C GLU A 670 5.05 -52.53 3.11
N ALA A 671 4.36 -51.42 2.85
CA ALA A 671 3.06 -51.11 3.44
C ALA A 671 2.00 -52.20 3.24
N ARG A 672 1.99 -52.85 2.06
CA ARG A 672 1.09 -53.99 1.76
C ARG A 672 1.54 -55.31 2.39
N SER A 673 2.82 -55.43 2.75
CA SER A 673 3.38 -56.62 3.41
C SER A 673 3.13 -56.63 4.92
N CYS A 674 2.94 -55.46 5.56
CA CYS A 674 2.64 -55.34 6.99
C CYS A 674 1.47 -56.26 7.41
N SER A 675 1.76 -57.19 8.31
CA SER A 675 0.93 -58.33 8.73
C SER A 675 0.38 -58.19 10.15
N ASN A 676 1.00 -57.34 10.97
CA ASN A 676 0.67 -57.11 12.36
C ASN A 676 0.99 -55.66 12.76
N ALA A 677 0.61 -55.25 13.98
CA ALA A 677 0.80 -53.89 14.46
C ALA A 677 2.28 -53.43 14.54
N MET A 678 3.20 -54.33 14.89
CA MET A 678 4.63 -54.00 15.00
C MET A 678 5.25 -53.71 13.63
N ASP A 679 4.82 -54.38 12.57
CA ASP A 679 5.27 -54.08 11.20
C ASP A 679 4.90 -52.65 10.80
N PHE A 680 3.70 -52.19 11.17
CA PHE A 680 3.25 -50.82 10.92
C PHE A 680 4.01 -49.81 11.79
N LEU A 681 4.23 -50.09 13.08
CA LEU A 681 5.02 -49.20 13.95
C LEU A 681 6.47 -49.06 13.43
N ALA A 682 7.11 -50.14 12.99
CA ALA A 682 8.45 -50.12 12.43
C ALA A 682 8.54 -49.29 11.14
N LEU A 683 7.57 -49.45 10.23
CA LEU A 683 7.47 -48.63 9.01
C LEU A 683 7.21 -47.15 9.34
N MET A 684 6.35 -46.86 10.30
CA MET A 684 6.09 -45.48 10.75
C MET A 684 7.26 -44.83 11.47
N ILE A 685 8.10 -45.58 12.20
CA ILE A 685 9.35 -45.06 12.76
C ILE A 685 10.26 -44.55 11.62
N ARG A 686 10.47 -45.38 10.58
CA ARG A 686 11.22 -45.01 9.36
C ARG A 686 10.64 -43.78 8.65
N ILE A 687 9.31 -43.69 8.55
CA ILE A 687 8.63 -42.52 7.97
C ILE A 687 8.88 -41.28 8.83
N SER A 688 8.73 -41.37 10.15
CA SER A 688 8.89 -40.25 11.08
C SER A 688 10.33 -39.72 11.15
N GLU A 689 11.31 -40.57 10.88
CA GLU A 689 12.73 -40.23 10.71
C GLU A 689 12.93 -39.37 9.46
N VAL A 690 12.50 -39.83 8.27
CA VAL A 690 12.60 -39.04 7.03
C VAL A 690 11.78 -37.75 7.14
N MET A 691 10.63 -37.76 7.82
CA MET A 691 9.84 -36.55 8.09
C MET A 691 10.60 -35.56 8.99
N GLY A 692 10.90 -35.95 10.23
CA GLY A 692 11.47 -35.06 11.24
C GLY A 692 12.90 -34.59 10.93
N ASP A 693 13.71 -35.42 10.27
CA ASP A 693 15.12 -35.14 10.00
C ASP A 693 15.38 -34.63 8.56
N SER A 694 14.37 -34.57 7.68
CA SER A 694 14.57 -34.15 6.26
C SER A 694 13.41 -33.47 5.53
N LEU A 695 12.17 -33.48 6.03
CA LEU A 695 11.01 -32.86 5.36
C LEU A 695 10.36 -31.72 6.18
N GLU A 696 10.38 -31.84 7.52
CA GLU A 696 9.80 -30.84 8.42
C GLU A 696 10.74 -29.66 8.70
N SER A 697 10.16 -28.52 9.08
CA SER A 697 10.94 -27.41 9.64
C SER A 697 11.43 -27.77 11.07
N PRO A 698 12.61 -27.29 11.52
CA PRO A 698 13.13 -27.57 12.86
C PRO A 698 12.24 -27.10 14.02
N ALA A 699 11.28 -26.19 13.75
CA ALA A 699 10.25 -25.80 14.71
C ALA A 699 9.23 -26.93 14.90
N ARG A 700 8.65 -27.46 13.80
CA ARG A 700 7.61 -28.49 13.81
C ARG A 700 8.13 -29.89 14.11
N ALA A 701 9.36 -30.21 13.70
CA ALA A 701 9.97 -31.54 13.83
C ALA A 701 9.91 -32.09 15.27
N LYS A 702 9.89 -31.22 16.29
CA LYS A 702 9.83 -31.58 17.71
C LYS A 702 8.69 -32.54 18.06
N SER A 703 7.49 -32.39 17.50
CA SER A 703 6.37 -33.29 17.82
C SER A 703 6.55 -34.67 17.20
N THR A 704 7.01 -34.74 15.95
CA THR A 704 7.34 -35.98 15.24
C THR A 704 8.51 -36.71 15.89
N LEU A 705 9.53 -35.98 16.35
CA LEU A 705 10.66 -36.52 17.11
C LEU A 705 10.24 -37.06 18.48
N LYS A 706 9.31 -36.39 19.17
CA LYS A 706 8.74 -36.89 20.43
C LYS A 706 7.90 -38.16 20.20
N TRP A 707 7.08 -38.17 19.14
CA TRP A 707 6.35 -39.37 18.70
C TRP A 707 7.32 -40.53 18.42
N ARG A 708 8.34 -40.32 17.57
CA ARG A 708 9.38 -41.31 17.21
C ARG A 708 10.02 -41.92 18.46
N LYS A 709 10.42 -41.07 19.43
CA LYS A 709 11.03 -41.52 20.68
C LYS A 709 10.08 -42.39 21.53
N ALA A 710 8.80 -42.01 21.63
CA ALA A 710 7.80 -42.81 22.35
C ALA A 710 7.58 -44.18 21.68
N THR A 711 7.43 -44.21 20.36
CA THR A 711 7.23 -45.45 19.59
C THR A 711 8.43 -46.39 19.67
N VAL A 712 9.66 -45.88 19.59
CA VAL A 712 10.89 -46.69 19.75
C VAL A 712 11.01 -47.28 21.16
N LEU A 713 10.64 -46.53 22.21
CA LEU A 713 10.66 -47.03 23.58
C LEU A 713 9.61 -48.13 23.82
N TYR A 714 8.42 -47.98 23.24
CA TYR A 714 7.39 -49.02 23.24
C TYR A 714 7.84 -50.27 22.45
N GLY A 715 8.41 -50.08 21.25
CA GLY A 715 8.93 -51.15 20.41
C GLY A 715 10.06 -51.98 21.05
N CYS A 716 10.80 -51.38 22.00
CA CYS A 716 11.78 -52.09 22.83
C CYS A 716 11.16 -52.97 23.95
N GLY A 717 9.83 -53.03 24.08
CA GLY A 717 9.12 -53.77 25.13
C GLY A 717 9.21 -53.13 26.53
N LYS A 718 9.48 -51.81 26.61
CA LYS A 718 9.82 -51.11 27.87
C LYS A 718 8.72 -50.20 28.42
N SER A 719 7.51 -50.23 27.88
CA SER A 719 6.42 -49.36 28.32
C SER A 719 5.03 -49.88 27.99
N ALA A 720 4.01 -49.28 28.62
CA ALA A 720 2.62 -49.40 28.19
C ALA A 720 2.40 -48.69 26.84
N VAL A 721 1.21 -48.85 26.25
CA VAL A 721 0.83 -48.16 25.00
C VAL A 721 1.01 -46.64 25.17
N PRO A 722 1.76 -45.96 24.29
CA PRO A 722 2.01 -44.52 24.44
C PRO A 722 0.75 -43.66 24.41
N PHE A 723 0.80 -42.52 25.09
CA PHE A 723 -0.26 -41.50 25.14
C PHE A 723 -1.63 -42.01 25.65
N ASN A 724 -1.63 -43.03 26.51
CA ASN A 724 -2.82 -43.56 27.22
C ASN A 724 -3.91 -44.14 26.29
N LEU A 725 -3.56 -44.54 25.08
CA LEU A 725 -4.48 -45.24 24.18
C LEU A 725 -4.71 -46.69 24.65
N ALA A 726 -5.95 -47.17 24.51
CA ALA A 726 -6.40 -48.41 25.16
C ALA A 726 -5.74 -49.70 24.62
N ASP A 727 -5.34 -49.68 23.35
CA ASP A 727 -4.87 -50.85 22.60
C ASP A 727 -3.85 -50.44 21.51
N ILE A 728 -3.11 -51.43 20.99
CA ILE A 728 -2.03 -51.18 20.02
C ILE A 728 -2.57 -50.83 18.62
N GLU A 729 -3.73 -51.35 18.24
CA GLU A 729 -4.41 -51.03 16.99
C GLU A 729 -4.86 -49.56 16.95
N SER A 730 -5.50 -49.07 18.02
CA SER A 730 -5.78 -47.65 18.27
C SER A 730 -4.51 -46.80 18.18
N TYR A 731 -3.41 -47.24 18.79
CA TYR A 731 -2.14 -46.49 18.73
C TYR A 731 -1.55 -46.44 17.31
N VAL A 732 -1.60 -47.53 16.55
CA VAL A 732 -1.16 -47.55 15.14
C VAL A 732 -2.02 -46.61 14.29
N VAL A 733 -3.35 -46.74 14.36
CA VAL A 733 -4.27 -45.93 13.55
C VAL A 733 -4.14 -44.43 13.88
N THR A 734 -4.11 -44.06 15.16
CA THR A 734 -3.94 -42.66 15.60
C THR A 734 -2.56 -42.11 15.22
N SER A 735 -1.53 -42.97 15.19
CA SER A 735 -0.20 -42.57 14.71
C SER A 735 -0.14 -42.32 13.21
N ILE A 736 -0.86 -43.11 12.40
CA ILE A 736 -0.99 -42.84 10.96
C ILE A 736 -1.72 -41.50 10.77
N ALA A 737 -2.84 -41.28 11.48
CA ALA A 737 -3.59 -40.02 11.43
C ALA A 737 -2.72 -38.80 11.77
N PHE A 738 -1.92 -38.88 12.84
CA PHE A 738 -0.95 -37.85 13.22
C PHE A 738 0.06 -37.57 12.10
N LEU A 739 0.70 -38.61 11.55
CA LEU A 739 1.70 -38.46 10.49
C LEU A 739 1.09 -37.93 9.18
N VAL A 740 -0.14 -38.34 8.81
CA VAL A 740 -0.87 -37.80 7.65
C VAL A 740 -1.10 -36.29 7.82
N LYS A 741 -1.58 -35.84 8.98
CA LYS A 741 -1.75 -34.40 9.25
C LYS A 741 -0.44 -33.64 9.25
N LYS A 742 0.64 -34.22 9.78
CA LYS A 742 1.98 -33.62 9.72
C LYS A 742 2.46 -33.43 8.26
N LEU A 743 2.17 -34.36 7.34
CA LEU A 743 2.45 -34.18 5.92
C LEU A 743 1.57 -33.10 5.26
N ASP A 744 0.30 -32.99 5.65
CA ASP A 744 -0.60 -31.93 5.13
C ASP A 744 -0.12 -30.54 5.59
N VAL A 745 0.38 -30.42 6.82
CA VAL A 745 1.06 -29.20 7.32
C VAL A 745 2.37 -28.93 6.54
N CYS A 746 3.17 -29.95 6.23
CA CYS A 746 4.35 -29.77 5.36
C CYS A 746 3.96 -29.31 3.95
N HIS A 747 2.81 -29.75 3.43
CA HIS A 747 2.30 -29.30 2.14
C HIS A 747 1.91 -27.82 2.18
N ALA A 748 1.23 -27.38 3.24
CA ALA A 748 0.92 -25.97 3.48
C ALA A 748 2.20 -25.12 3.59
N ASP A 749 3.21 -25.56 4.35
CA ASP A 749 4.51 -24.86 4.46
C ASP A 749 5.19 -24.71 3.07
N ILE A 750 5.15 -25.74 2.22
CA ILE A 750 5.68 -25.68 0.84
C ILE A 750 4.86 -24.73 -0.05
N VAL A 751 3.53 -24.74 0.05
CA VAL A 751 2.65 -23.82 -0.70
C VAL A 751 2.91 -22.38 -0.28
N ASN A 752 2.98 -22.10 1.03
CA ASN A 752 3.25 -20.77 1.56
C ASN A 752 4.64 -20.27 1.18
N PHE A 753 5.66 -21.15 1.15
CA PHE A 753 7.00 -20.81 0.65
C PHE A 753 7.04 -20.52 -0.85
N LYS A 754 6.29 -21.26 -1.68
CA LYS A 754 6.12 -20.93 -3.10
C LYS A 754 5.41 -19.59 -3.27
N LEU A 755 4.34 -19.37 -2.53
CA LEU A 755 3.55 -18.15 -2.59
C LEU A 755 4.38 -16.92 -2.19
N MET A 756 5.16 -17.02 -1.11
CA MET A 756 6.15 -16.01 -0.70
C MET A 756 7.19 -15.67 -1.78
N LYS A 757 7.59 -16.62 -2.63
CA LYS A 757 8.46 -16.35 -3.79
C LYS A 757 7.75 -15.61 -4.93
N VAL A 758 6.45 -15.82 -5.08
CA VAL A 758 5.62 -15.22 -6.15
C VAL A 758 5.00 -13.89 -5.70
N THR A 759 4.89 -13.63 -4.39
CA THR A 759 4.44 -12.36 -3.78
C THR A 759 5.01 -11.08 -4.44
N PRO A 760 6.32 -10.97 -4.76
CA PRO A 760 6.85 -9.78 -5.42
C PRO A 760 6.29 -9.59 -6.85
N LEU A 761 6.05 -10.69 -7.58
CA LEU A 761 5.42 -10.67 -8.90
C LEU A 761 3.93 -10.30 -8.79
N ILE A 762 3.22 -10.88 -7.81
CA ILE A 762 1.82 -10.56 -7.50
C ILE A 762 1.68 -9.08 -7.12
N ARG A 763 2.61 -8.48 -6.38
CA ARG A 763 2.52 -7.06 -6.03
C ARG A 763 2.83 -6.10 -7.19
N ASN A 764 3.66 -6.52 -8.14
CA ASN A 764 3.94 -5.73 -9.34
C ASN A 764 2.81 -5.82 -10.38
N ASN A 765 2.24 -7.02 -10.57
CA ASN A 765 1.33 -7.33 -11.69
C ASN A 765 -0.12 -7.63 -11.25
N GLY A 766 -0.37 -7.84 -9.96
CA GLY A 766 -1.64 -8.34 -9.43
C GLY A 766 -2.82 -7.39 -9.60
N ILE A 767 -2.60 -6.07 -9.55
CA ILE A 767 -3.63 -5.06 -9.85
C ILE A 767 -4.14 -5.23 -11.29
N TYR A 768 -3.27 -5.61 -12.23
CA TYR A 768 -3.65 -5.91 -13.62
C TYR A 768 -4.36 -7.27 -13.73
N TYR A 769 -3.91 -8.29 -12.98
CA TYR A 769 -4.58 -9.59 -12.92
C TYR A 769 -6.00 -9.49 -12.35
N GLU A 770 -6.19 -8.77 -11.24
CA GLU A 770 -7.48 -8.51 -10.61
C GLU A 770 -8.40 -7.69 -11.52
N ARG A 771 -7.85 -6.66 -12.19
CA ARG A 771 -8.55 -5.90 -13.25
C ARG A 771 -9.01 -6.80 -14.41
N LYS A 772 -8.15 -7.74 -14.87
CA LYS A 772 -8.49 -8.75 -15.91
C LYS A 772 -9.63 -9.66 -15.42
N ARG A 773 -9.50 -10.27 -14.23
CA ARG A 773 -10.50 -11.19 -13.68
C ARG A 773 -11.84 -10.52 -13.37
N PHE A 774 -11.83 -9.27 -12.91
CA PHE A 774 -13.05 -8.47 -12.73
C PHE A 774 -13.81 -8.28 -14.05
N ILE A 775 -13.10 -7.94 -15.13
CA ILE A 775 -13.68 -7.80 -16.48
C ILE A 775 -14.20 -9.15 -17.00
N GLU A 776 -13.48 -10.26 -16.75
CA GLU A 776 -13.94 -11.61 -17.08
C GLU A 776 -15.22 -12.01 -16.31
N ARG A 777 -15.34 -11.63 -15.02
CA ARG A 777 -16.49 -11.96 -14.17
C ARG A 777 -17.74 -11.12 -14.48
N CYS A 778 -17.59 -9.80 -14.55
CA CYS A 778 -18.73 -8.88 -14.67
C CYS A 778 -19.14 -8.63 -16.12
N GLY A 779 -18.28 -8.99 -17.09
CA GLY A 779 -18.38 -8.53 -18.47
C GLY A 779 -17.95 -7.07 -18.59
N GLY A 780 -17.23 -6.73 -19.66
CA GLY A 780 -16.64 -5.38 -19.84
C GLY A 780 -17.60 -4.22 -20.08
N SER A 781 -18.93 -4.41 -19.95
CA SER A 781 -19.89 -3.30 -20.00
C SER A 781 -20.13 -2.74 -18.59
N LEU A 782 -20.04 -1.42 -18.45
CA LEU A 782 -20.36 -0.70 -17.22
C LEU A 782 -21.85 -0.82 -16.83
N GLU A 783 -22.71 -1.15 -17.80
CA GLU A 783 -24.16 -1.34 -17.61
C GLU A 783 -24.44 -2.45 -16.59
N ASN A 784 -23.63 -3.51 -16.57
CA ASN A 784 -23.77 -4.67 -15.68
C ASN A 784 -23.48 -4.35 -14.20
N LEU A 785 -22.84 -3.22 -13.90
CA LEU A 785 -22.34 -2.86 -12.57
C LEU A 785 -23.40 -2.14 -11.74
N HIS A 786 -24.60 -2.74 -11.64
CA HIS A 786 -25.79 -2.12 -11.05
C HIS A 786 -25.60 -1.68 -9.59
N GLY A 787 -24.94 -2.49 -8.75
CA GLY A 787 -24.66 -2.16 -7.35
C GLY A 787 -23.65 -1.03 -7.22
N THR A 788 -22.58 -1.06 -8.02
CA THR A 788 -21.54 -0.03 -8.08
C THR A 788 -22.09 1.30 -8.57
N ARG A 789 -22.86 1.30 -9.66
CA ARG A 789 -23.53 2.50 -10.20
C ARG A 789 -24.51 3.10 -9.18
N SER A 790 -25.31 2.25 -8.53
CA SER A 790 -26.25 2.66 -7.48
C SER A 790 -25.54 3.26 -6.26
N TRP A 791 -24.37 2.74 -5.89
CA TRP A 791 -23.54 3.29 -4.82
C TRP A 791 -22.96 4.66 -5.20
N ILE A 792 -22.33 4.79 -6.37
CA ILE A 792 -21.75 6.05 -6.86
C ILE A 792 -22.81 7.15 -6.95
N ALA A 793 -24.01 6.84 -7.45
CA ALA A 793 -25.12 7.81 -7.52
C ALA A 793 -25.47 8.40 -6.15
N ARG A 794 -25.54 7.58 -5.09
CA ARG A 794 -25.78 8.06 -3.72
C ARG A 794 -24.57 8.82 -3.16
N VAL A 795 -23.34 8.42 -3.48
CA VAL A 795 -22.13 9.16 -3.09
C VAL A 795 -22.10 10.55 -3.73
N ASN A 796 -22.45 10.68 -5.02
CA ASN A 796 -22.57 11.97 -5.71
C ASN A 796 -23.70 12.83 -5.10
N GLN A 797 -24.84 12.24 -4.75
CA GLN A 797 -25.95 12.93 -4.10
C GLN A 797 -25.60 13.48 -2.70
N ILE A 798 -24.73 12.79 -1.95
CA ILE A 798 -24.28 13.23 -0.61
C ILE A 798 -23.09 14.20 -0.69
N TYR A 799 -22.29 14.13 -1.75
CA TYR A 799 -21.03 14.87 -1.89
C TYR A 799 -20.95 15.60 -3.25
N GLU A 800 -21.72 16.69 -3.39
CA GLU A 800 -21.83 17.56 -4.58
C GLU A 800 -20.48 17.91 -5.25
N ASP A 801 -19.40 17.99 -4.47
CA ASP A 801 -18.03 18.31 -4.90
C ASP A 801 -17.23 17.14 -5.54
N CYS A 802 -17.86 15.99 -5.84
CA CYS A 802 -17.20 14.76 -6.34
C CYS A 802 -16.16 14.99 -7.46
N ASN A 803 -16.48 15.85 -8.43
CA ASN A 803 -15.62 16.16 -9.58
C ASN A 803 -14.27 16.81 -9.19
N SER A 804 -14.15 17.34 -7.97
CA SER A 804 -12.90 17.92 -7.46
C SER A 804 -11.93 16.89 -6.86
N ASN A 805 -12.45 15.78 -6.31
CA ASN A 805 -11.64 14.73 -5.68
C ASN A 805 -12.43 13.42 -5.46
N LEU A 806 -12.65 12.68 -6.56
CA LEU A 806 -13.41 11.42 -6.56
C LEU A 806 -12.93 10.43 -5.49
N SER A 807 -11.62 10.22 -5.37
CA SER A 807 -11.01 9.35 -4.35
C SER A 807 -11.43 9.71 -2.92
N ILE A 808 -11.50 11.00 -2.55
CA ILE A 808 -12.00 11.43 -1.24
C ILE A 808 -13.49 11.19 -1.08
N SER A 809 -14.31 11.44 -2.11
CA SER A 809 -15.76 11.19 -2.03
C SER A 809 -16.08 9.71 -1.90
N LEU A 810 -15.46 8.84 -2.71
CA LEU A 810 -15.58 7.38 -2.57
C LEU A 810 -15.12 6.90 -1.19
N LYS A 811 -14.05 7.46 -0.62
CA LYS A 811 -13.57 7.12 0.73
C LYS A 811 -14.48 7.56 1.86
N LYS A 812 -15.27 8.64 1.69
CA LYS A 812 -16.35 8.98 2.64
C LYS A 812 -17.58 8.10 2.41
N GLY A 813 -17.95 7.91 1.14
CA GLY A 813 -19.09 7.12 0.68
C GLY A 813 -18.99 5.65 1.07
N PHE A 814 -17.79 5.07 1.09
CA PHE A 814 -17.56 3.73 1.64
C PHE A 814 -17.93 3.66 3.13
N VAL A 815 -17.59 4.68 3.92
CA VAL A 815 -17.96 4.69 5.33
C VAL A 815 -19.48 4.87 5.51
N ASP A 816 -20.10 5.85 4.86
CA ASP A 816 -21.54 6.09 5.01
C ASP A 816 -22.41 4.99 4.38
N GLU A 817 -22.19 4.72 3.09
CA GLU A 817 -23.05 3.93 2.21
C GLU A 817 -22.66 2.46 2.10
N ILE A 818 -21.59 2.02 2.79
CA ILE A 818 -21.22 0.61 2.91
C ILE A 818 -21.03 0.21 4.39
N LEU A 819 -20.20 0.90 5.17
CA LEU A 819 -19.88 0.46 6.54
C LEU A 819 -20.96 0.74 7.59
N PHE A 820 -21.79 1.77 7.42
CA PHE A 820 -22.78 2.20 8.42
C PHE A 820 -24.24 2.08 7.96
N VAL A 821 -24.50 1.22 6.98
CA VAL A 821 -25.84 0.97 6.45
C VAL A 821 -26.62 0.04 7.38
N ARG A 822 -27.87 0.40 7.70
CA ARG A 822 -28.79 -0.45 8.50
C ARG A 822 -29.52 -1.51 7.67
N GLU A 823 -29.77 -1.21 6.40
CA GLU A 823 -30.48 -2.06 5.46
C GLU A 823 -29.52 -2.98 4.68
N ARG A 824 -30.05 -4.07 4.12
CA ARG A 824 -29.28 -4.99 3.27
C ARG A 824 -29.13 -4.45 1.85
N ILE A 825 -28.38 -3.36 1.69
CA ILE A 825 -27.94 -2.88 0.37
C ILE A 825 -27.02 -3.94 -0.26
N ALA A 826 -27.25 -4.22 -1.55
CA ALA A 826 -26.42 -5.14 -2.33
C ALA A 826 -24.97 -4.65 -2.36
N MET A 827 -24.01 -5.56 -2.17
CA MET A 827 -22.58 -5.22 -2.22
C MET A 827 -22.21 -4.76 -3.64
N PRO A 828 -21.53 -3.60 -3.82
CA PRO A 828 -20.98 -3.22 -5.10
C PRO A 828 -20.07 -4.32 -5.67
N GLU A 829 -20.15 -4.54 -6.98
CA GLU A 829 -19.38 -5.58 -7.68
C GLU A 829 -17.87 -5.37 -7.48
N VAL A 830 -17.42 -4.11 -7.45
CA VAL A 830 -16.03 -3.69 -7.15
C VAL A 830 -15.57 -3.94 -5.71
N LEU A 831 -16.45 -4.43 -4.84
CA LEU A 831 -16.18 -4.80 -3.43
C LEU A 831 -16.55 -6.27 -3.14
N CYS A 832 -16.86 -7.09 -4.15
CA CYS A 832 -17.35 -8.46 -3.93
C CYS A 832 -16.30 -9.40 -3.30
N LEU A 833 -15.01 -9.19 -3.58
CA LEU A 833 -13.92 -9.96 -2.98
C LEU A 833 -13.70 -9.59 -1.49
N ASP A 834 -14.01 -8.35 -1.11
CA ASP A 834 -13.90 -7.81 0.24
C ASP A 834 -15.18 -8.05 1.09
N ALA A 835 -16.19 -8.75 0.59
CA ALA A 835 -17.52 -8.81 1.21
C ALA A 835 -17.50 -9.30 2.67
N ASP A 836 -16.79 -10.39 2.95
CA ASP A 836 -16.64 -10.94 4.31
C ASP A 836 -15.80 -10.02 5.22
N ARG A 837 -14.79 -9.36 4.65
CA ARG A 837 -13.96 -8.36 5.34
C ARG A 837 -14.77 -7.14 5.73
N ILE A 838 -15.64 -6.65 4.85
CA ILE A 838 -16.62 -5.59 5.12
C ILE A 838 -17.63 -6.02 6.18
N GLY A 839 -18.08 -7.28 6.16
CA GLY A 839 -18.90 -7.87 7.24
C GLY A 839 -18.20 -7.81 8.60
N SER A 840 -16.97 -8.31 8.67
CA SER A 840 -16.16 -8.28 9.89
C SER A 840 -15.88 -6.85 10.40
N ILE A 841 -15.63 -5.90 9.48
CA ILE A 841 -15.48 -4.47 9.81
C ILE A 841 -16.79 -3.94 10.40
N ARG A 842 -17.95 -4.15 9.76
CA ARG A 842 -19.27 -3.73 10.26
C ARG A 842 -19.53 -4.24 11.68
N GLU A 843 -19.32 -5.54 11.93
CA GLU A 843 -19.50 -6.12 13.27
C GLU A 843 -18.53 -5.53 14.31
N ARG A 844 -17.27 -5.29 13.95
CA ARG A 844 -16.28 -4.71 14.87
C ARG A 844 -16.61 -3.25 15.18
N VAL A 845 -17.04 -2.48 14.17
CA VAL A 845 -17.57 -1.11 14.35
C VAL A 845 -18.75 -1.12 15.32
N GLN A 846 -19.78 -1.95 15.09
CA GLN A 846 -20.96 -2.02 15.94
C GLN A 846 -20.60 -2.34 17.40
N ARG A 847 -19.71 -3.32 17.62
CA ARG A 847 -19.21 -3.67 18.96
C ARG A 847 -18.44 -2.52 19.62
N ILE A 848 -17.58 -1.81 18.89
CA ILE A 848 -16.88 -0.61 19.37
C ILE A 848 -17.87 0.52 19.71
N VAL A 849 -18.91 0.74 18.91
CA VAL A 849 -19.97 1.76 19.16
C VAL A 849 -20.70 1.45 20.47
N ILE A 850 -21.13 0.20 20.66
CA ILE A 850 -21.78 -0.29 21.89
C ILE A 850 -20.83 -0.16 23.09
N SER A 851 -19.62 -0.71 23.02
CA SER A 851 -18.63 -0.64 24.11
C SER A 851 -18.27 0.80 24.47
N SER A 852 -18.19 1.72 23.48
CA SER A 852 -17.93 3.14 23.73
C SER A 852 -19.05 3.80 24.52
N ALA A 853 -20.31 3.51 24.20
CA ALA A 853 -21.47 4.02 24.94
C ALA A 853 -21.50 3.45 26.37
N LEU A 854 -21.27 2.13 26.53
CA LEU A 854 -21.19 1.46 27.83
C LEU A 854 -20.08 2.06 28.72
N PHE A 855 -18.85 2.19 28.22
CA PHE A 855 -17.75 2.79 28.98
C PHE A 855 -17.97 4.28 29.28
N LEU A 856 -18.62 5.04 28.38
CA LEU A 856 -18.93 6.46 28.61
C LEU A 856 -19.98 6.63 29.70
N HIS A 857 -21.06 5.84 29.70
CA HIS A 857 -22.04 5.80 30.79
C HIS A 857 -21.40 5.39 32.12
N THR A 858 -20.59 4.34 32.09
CA THR A 858 -19.86 3.84 33.27
C THR A 858 -18.98 4.92 33.88
N CYS A 859 -18.14 5.58 33.08
CA CYS A 859 -17.29 6.67 33.55
C CYS A 859 -18.09 7.88 34.05
N THR A 860 -19.26 8.15 33.44
CA THR A 860 -20.13 9.27 33.85
C THR A 860 -20.79 8.99 35.20
N ILE A 861 -21.43 7.82 35.38
CA ILE A 861 -22.13 7.39 36.60
C ILE A 861 -21.15 7.23 37.78
N MET A 862 -19.96 6.69 37.53
CA MET A 862 -18.92 6.51 38.56
C MET A 862 -17.98 7.71 38.72
N HIS A 863 -18.17 8.77 37.93
CA HIS A 863 -17.33 10.00 37.89
C HIS A 863 -15.83 9.73 37.64
N ILE A 864 -15.51 8.68 36.89
CA ILE A 864 -14.15 8.30 36.49
C ILE A 864 -13.65 9.28 35.42
N ARG A 865 -12.63 10.08 35.75
CA ARG A 865 -11.97 10.97 34.77
C ARG A 865 -10.88 10.20 34.03
N SER A 866 -10.91 10.27 32.70
CA SER A 866 -9.98 9.54 31.80
C SER A 866 -8.51 9.96 31.89
N THR A 867 -8.22 11.05 32.60
CA THR A 867 -6.87 11.60 32.83
C THR A 867 -6.04 10.84 33.87
N HIS A 868 -6.56 9.75 34.47
CA HIS A 868 -5.93 9.05 35.59
C HIS A 868 -5.65 7.56 35.35
N PHE A 869 -5.75 7.08 34.11
CA PHE A 869 -5.36 5.70 33.79
C PHE A 869 -3.83 5.56 33.77
N ASP A 870 -3.26 4.96 34.81
CA ASP A 870 -1.86 4.53 34.79
C ASP A 870 -1.66 3.33 33.85
N GLN A 871 -0.40 3.05 33.47
CA GLN A 871 -0.11 2.06 32.44
C GLN A 871 -0.39 0.61 32.88
N ASN A 872 -0.39 0.30 34.17
CA ASN A 872 -0.80 -1.01 34.68
C ASN A 872 -2.33 -1.15 34.67
N LEU A 873 -3.03 -0.06 34.99
CA LEU A 873 -4.49 0.00 34.91
C LEU A 873 -4.98 -0.10 33.46
N LEU A 874 -4.26 0.47 32.48
CA LEU A 874 -4.56 0.28 31.06
C LEU A 874 -4.48 -1.19 30.63
N VAL A 875 -3.49 -1.96 31.11
CA VAL A 875 -3.40 -3.41 30.85
C VAL A 875 -4.60 -4.17 31.45
N LYS A 876 -5.01 -3.84 32.68
CA LYS A 876 -6.22 -4.41 33.29
C LYS A 876 -7.49 -4.06 32.51
N ILE A 877 -7.64 -2.81 32.08
CA ILE A 877 -8.77 -2.34 31.27
C ILE A 877 -8.79 -3.08 29.92
N GLY A 878 -7.63 -3.38 29.33
CA GLY A 878 -7.53 -4.25 28.15
C GLY A 878 -8.23 -5.59 28.34
N GLY A 879 -7.99 -6.28 29.46
CA GLY A 879 -8.67 -7.54 29.79
C GLY A 879 -10.20 -7.41 29.91
N HIS A 880 -10.71 -6.34 30.56
CA HIS A 880 -12.15 -6.08 30.65
C HIS A 880 -12.76 -5.69 29.29
N LYS A 881 -12.02 -4.93 28.47
CA LYS A 881 -12.39 -4.55 27.11
C LYS A 881 -12.48 -5.76 26.19
N ASP A 882 -11.52 -6.67 26.24
CA ASP A 882 -11.52 -7.92 25.46
C ASP A 882 -12.62 -8.87 25.94
N ALA A 883 -12.89 -8.96 27.25
CA ALA A 883 -14.02 -9.70 27.79
C ALA A 883 -15.38 -9.17 27.30
N LEU A 884 -15.55 -7.84 27.23
CA LEU A 884 -16.76 -7.20 26.71
C LEU A 884 -16.89 -7.42 25.19
N MET A 885 -15.82 -7.23 24.43
CA MET A 885 -15.80 -7.47 22.97
C MET A 885 -16.05 -8.95 22.62
N LYS A 886 -15.71 -9.89 23.53
CA LYS A 886 -16.08 -11.31 23.44
C LYS A 886 -17.55 -11.55 23.81
N ALA A 887 -18.06 -10.92 24.87
CA ALA A 887 -19.48 -11.01 25.23
C ALA A 887 -20.38 -10.53 24.08
N LEU A 888 -20.04 -9.40 23.46
CA LEU A 888 -20.73 -8.83 22.30
C LEU A 888 -20.47 -9.57 20.97
N ARG A 889 -19.63 -10.62 20.94
CA ARG A 889 -19.39 -11.45 19.74
C ARG A 889 -20.30 -12.68 19.68
N ASN A 890 -20.60 -13.27 20.83
CA ASN A 890 -21.33 -14.54 20.92
C ASN A 890 -22.83 -14.32 20.64
N ASN A 891 -23.45 -15.31 20.01
CA ASN A 891 -24.90 -15.36 19.75
C ASN A 891 -25.71 -15.69 21.02
N LEU A 892 -25.53 -14.89 22.07
CA LEU A 892 -26.21 -15.03 23.37
C LEU A 892 -27.67 -14.58 23.29
N SER A 893 -28.51 -15.09 24.20
CA SER A 893 -29.82 -14.45 24.46
C SER A 893 -29.64 -13.04 25.03
N PHE A 894 -30.67 -12.19 24.92
CA PHE A 894 -30.59 -10.80 25.38
C PHE A 894 -30.24 -10.69 26.87
N ASP A 895 -30.80 -11.56 27.71
CA ASP A 895 -30.58 -11.52 29.16
C ASP A 895 -29.17 -12.00 29.54
N GLU A 896 -28.67 -13.06 28.90
CA GLU A 896 -27.26 -13.48 29.02
C GLU A 896 -26.29 -12.39 28.55
N LEU A 897 -26.62 -11.70 27.45
CA LEU A 897 -25.81 -10.61 26.91
C LEU A 897 -25.79 -9.41 27.87
N LEU A 898 -26.93 -9.08 28.47
CA LEU A 898 -27.08 -8.03 29.47
C LEU A 898 -26.26 -8.34 30.73
N ASP A 899 -26.47 -9.51 31.34
CA ASP A 899 -25.79 -9.88 32.59
C ASP A 899 -24.28 -10.10 32.38
N ARG A 900 -23.85 -10.63 31.22
CA ARG A 900 -22.43 -10.77 30.86
C ARG A 900 -21.74 -9.43 30.57
N SER A 901 -22.46 -8.50 29.93
CA SER A 901 -21.97 -7.13 29.73
C SER A 901 -21.86 -6.39 31.07
N LEU A 902 -22.92 -6.43 31.88
CA LEU A 902 -22.99 -5.75 33.18
C LEU A 902 -21.94 -6.29 34.16
N SER A 903 -21.77 -7.61 34.29
CA SER A 903 -20.73 -8.20 35.14
C SER A 903 -19.32 -7.81 34.71
N THR A 904 -19.06 -7.72 33.40
CA THR A 904 -17.77 -7.23 32.86
C THR A 904 -17.55 -5.74 33.20
N ILE A 905 -18.56 -4.90 33.01
CA ILE A 905 -18.50 -3.48 33.38
C ILE A 905 -18.28 -3.30 34.89
N LEU A 906 -18.97 -4.07 35.74
CA LEU A 906 -18.79 -4.01 37.19
C LEU A 906 -17.39 -4.46 37.62
N SER A 907 -16.76 -5.37 36.87
CA SER A 907 -15.38 -5.81 37.10
C SER A 907 -14.39 -4.70 36.75
N PHE A 908 -14.60 -4.01 35.63
CA PHE A 908 -13.88 -2.77 35.27
C PHE A 908 -14.06 -1.67 36.33
N VAL A 909 -15.28 -1.43 36.83
CA VAL A 909 -15.55 -0.41 37.86
C VAL A 909 -14.83 -0.72 39.17
N LYS A 910 -14.81 -1.98 39.62
CA LYS A 910 -14.09 -2.40 40.83
C LYS A 910 -12.58 -2.14 40.70
N ASP A 911 -11.99 -2.54 39.58
CA ASP A 911 -10.55 -2.35 39.32
C ASP A 911 -10.15 -0.86 39.20
N VAL A 912 -10.96 -0.05 38.52
CA VAL A 912 -10.66 1.37 38.26
C VAL A 912 -10.98 2.26 39.47
N SER A 913 -12.14 2.07 40.10
CA SER A 913 -12.59 2.95 41.17
C SER A 913 -12.01 2.61 42.54
N LYS A 914 -11.58 1.36 42.77
CA LYS A 914 -11.11 0.85 44.08
C LYS A 914 -12.06 1.16 45.24
N ARG A 915 -13.36 1.20 44.94
CA ARG A 915 -14.47 1.48 45.85
C ARG A 915 -15.62 0.54 45.52
N GLU A 916 -16.45 0.25 46.51
CA GLU A 916 -17.69 -0.47 46.30
C GLU A 916 -18.69 0.37 45.50
N VAL A 917 -19.55 -0.30 44.73
CA VAL A 917 -20.55 0.34 43.89
C VAL A 917 -21.84 0.42 44.69
N ASP A 918 -22.24 1.65 44.99
CA ASP A 918 -23.52 2.00 45.60
C ASP A 918 -24.71 1.48 44.75
N GLU A 919 -25.75 0.97 45.41
CA GLU A 919 -26.87 0.27 44.78
C GLU A 919 -27.66 1.19 43.81
N GLU A 920 -27.78 2.48 44.14
CA GLU A 920 -28.38 3.47 43.24
C GLU A 920 -27.58 3.60 41.93
N LYS A 921 -26.26 3.44 41.99
CA LYS A 921 -25.36 3.48 40.82
C LYS A 921 -25.36 2.16 40.06
N LEU A 922 -25.43 1.03 40.77
CA LEU A 922 -25.59 -0.29 40.17
C LEU A 922 -26.87 -0.35 39.33
N GLN A 923 -28.01 0.08 39.88
CA GLN A 923 -29.28 0.07 39.17
C GLN A 923 -29.30 1.06 37.99
N ARG A 924 -28.74 2.28 38.14
CA ARG A 924 -28.56 3.21 37.02
C ARG A 924 -27.69 2.61 35.90
N LEU A 925 -26.61 1.90 36.27
CA LEU A 925 -25.70 1.26 35.33
C LEU A 925 -26.36 0.08 34.60
N ARG A 926 -27.22 -0.69 35.29
CA ARG A 926 -28.04 -1.74 34.68
C ARG A 926 -28.99 -1.16 33.64
N ILE A 927 -29.77 -0.13 34.00
CA ILE A 927 -30.71 0.55 33.10
C ILE A 927 -29.99 1.15 31.88
N ALA A 928 -28.83 1.80 32.08
CA ALA A 928 -28.04 2.34 30.98
C ALA A 928 -27.47 1.23 30.07
N THR A 929 -27.01 0.11 30.63
CA THR A 929 -26.52 -1.05 29.87
C THR A 929 -27.63 -1.66 29.03
N GLU A 930 -28.81 -1.86 29.63
CA GLU A 930 -30.00 -2.37 28.95
C GLU A 930 -30.47 -1.44 27.81
N ALA A 931 -30.53 -0.13 28.04
CA ALA A 931 -30.93 0.85 27.03
C ALA A 931 -29.94 0.94 25.85
N VAL A 932 -28.65 0.78 26.11
CA VAL A 932 -27.60 0.72 25.07
C VAL A 932 -27.70 -0.58 24.27
N LEU A 933 -27.87 -1.73 24.92
CA LEU A 933 -28.01 -3.03 24.23
C LEU A 933 -29.31 -3.14 23.43
N LYS A 934 -30.40 -2.50 23.87
CA LYS A 934 -31.66 -2.38 23.10
C LYS A 934 -31.60 -1.37 21.96
N GLY A 935 -30.52 -0.61 21.81
CA GLY A 935 -30.38 0.42 20.77
C GLY A 935 -31.23 1.68 20.98
N SER A 936 -31.92 1.80 22.12
CA SER A 936 -32.79 2.93 22.46
C SER A 936 -32.02 4.14 23.04
N ASP A 937 -30.77 3.95 23.45
CA ASP A 937 -29.97 4.99 24.11
C ASP A 937 -29.40 6.05 23.12
N PRO A 938 -29.57 7.36 23.39
CA PRO A 938 -29.11 8.42 22.48
C PRO A 938 -27.58 8.58 22.42
N VAL A 939 -26.84 8.11 23.44
CA VAL A 939 -25.37 8.08 23.43
C VAL A 939 -24.86 7.10 22.37
N LEU A 940 -25.60 6.02 22.08
CA LEU A 940 -25.25 5.10 20.99
C LEU A 940 -25.20 5.81 19.63
N SER A 941 -26.19 6.68 19.35
CA SER A 941 -26.21 7.50 18.13
C SER A 941 -25.08 8.54 18.09
N LEU A 942 -24.72 9.10 19.26
CA LEU A 942 -23.57 10.00 19.38
C LEU A 942 -22.23 9.27 19.14
N MET A 943 -22.11 8.02 19.60
CA MET A 943 -20.92 7.18 19.37
C MET A 943 -20.82 6.71 17.91
N ASP A 944 -21.93 6.31 17.28
CA ASP A 944 -22.01 5.99 15.84
C ASP A 944 -21.42 7.11 15.00
N LYS A 945 -21.97 8.33 15.15
CA LYS A 945 -21.52 9.51 14.41
C LYS A 945 -20.05 9.80 14.63
N ARG A 946 -19.55 9.72 15.87
CA ARG A 946 -18.14 9.97 16.17
C ARG A 946 -17.21 8.89 15.59
N ILE A 947 -17.58 7.61 15.61
CA ILE A 947 -16.76 6.51 15.07
C ILE A 947 -16.79 6.55 13.53
N ARG A 948 -17.92 6.89 12.93
CA ARG A 948 -18.06 7.24 11.51
C ARG A 948 -17.12 8.39 11.10
N ASP A 949 -17.04 9.46 11.89
CA ASP A 949 -16.11 10.58 11.65
C ASP A 949 -14.63 10.17 11.83
N VAL A 950 -14.32 9.23 12.74
CA VAL A 950 -12.98 8.61 12.85
C VAL A 950 -12.66 7.79 11.60
N LEU A 951 -13.56 6.91 11.16
CA LEU A 951 -13.35 6.03 10.01
C LEU A 951 -13.19 6.80 8.70
N LYS A 952 -13.98 7.86 8.49
CA LYS A 952 -13.78 8.82 7.38
C LYS A 952 -12.39 9.46 7.44
N THR A 953 -11.95 9.85 8.63
CA THR A 953 -10.62 10.46 8.83
C THR A 953 -9.49 9.46 8.55
N GLY A 954 -9.65 8.19 8.96
CA GLY A 954 -8.74 7.09 8.65
C GLY A 954 -8.64 6.80 7.16
N CYS A 955 -9.76 6.60 6.47
CA CYS A 955 -9.79 6.33 5.02
C CYS A 955 -9.09 7.43 4.20
N ILE A 956 -9.20 8.69 4.63
CA ILE A 956 -8.61 9.88 3.97
C ILE A 956 -7.13 10.12 4.38
N LEU A 957 -6.64 9.52 5.47
CA LEU A 957 -5.40 9.95 6.14
C LEU A 957 -4.13 9.79 5.29
N ASP A 958 -4.06 8.77 4.44
CA ASP A 958 -2.92 8.52 3.55
C ASP A 958 -2.63 9.68 2.58
N ILE A 959 -3.67 10.35 2.07
CA ILE A 959 -3.55 11.55 1.21
C ILE A 959 -2.80 12.67 1.96
N LYS A 960 -2.85 12.70 3.29
CA LYS A 960 -2.14 13.66 4.15
C LYS A 960 -0.76 13.16 4.59
N LEU A 961 -0.51 11.84 4.61
CA LEU A 961 0.75 11.24 5.03
C LEU A 961 1.75 11.08 3.86
N LYS A 962 1.32 10.61 2.68
CA LYS A 962 2.15 10.61 1.46
C LYS A 962 2.62 12.01 1.06
N ASN A 963 1.78 13.03 1.32
CA ASN A 963 2.13 14.45 1.12
C ASN A 963 2.95 15.08 2.25
N ARG A 964 3.35 14.32 3.29
CA ARG A 964 4.19 14.79 4.41
C ARG A 964 5.56 14.11 4.50
N ASN A 965 5.67 12.87 4.05
CA ASN A 965 6.85 12.04 4.33
C ASN A 965 7.83 11.94 3.14
N ASP A 966 9.05 12.38 3.38
CA ASP A 966 10.31 11.69 3.06
C ASP A 966 10.78 11.52 1.59
N ALA A 967 10.02 11.92 0.56
CA ALA A 967 10.50 11.85 -0.84
C ALA A 967 11.43 13.01 -1.27
N ASN A 968 11.29 14.20 -0.65
CA ASN A 968 11.79 15.48 -1.17
C ASN A 968 12.46 16.41 -0.13
N VAL A 969 12.75 15.95 1.09
CA VAL A 969 13.54 16.72 2.08
C VAL A 969 14.66 15.83 2.64
N PRO A 970 15.94 16.10 2.32
CA PRO A 970 17.06 15.42 2.94
C PRO A 970 17.03 15.51 4.47
N VAL A 971 17.30 14.39 5.15
CA VAL A 971 17.26 14.27 6.62
C VAL A 971 18.14 15.32 7.33
N SER A 972 19.22 15.76 6.67
CA SER A 972 20.10 16.84 7.12
C SER A 972 19.44 18.23 7.26
N LEU A 973 18.23 18.44 6.72
CA LEU A 973 17.53 19.73 6.75
C LEU A 973 16.46 19.87 7.84
N ASN A 974 16.22 18.83 8.66
CA ASN A 974 15.28 18.90 9.80
C ASN A 974 15.89 19.67 10.99
N THR A 975 16.05 20.99 10.82
CA THR A 975 16.68 21.86 11.83
C THR A 975 15.71 22.26 12.95
N GLY A 976 15.99 21.84 14.18
CA GLY A 976 15.92 22.77 15.32
C GLY A 976 15.04 22.43 16.53
N ILE A 977 14.08 21.51 16.45
CA ILE A 977 13.21 21.19 17.61
C ILE A 977 13.38 19.70 17.99
N LYS A 978 14.04 19.44 19.12
CA LYS A 978 14.23 18.09 19.70
C LYS A 978 12.96 17.58 20.42
N GLY A 979 11.81 17.63 19.76
CA GLY A 979 10.56 17.09 20.28
C GLY A 979 10.51 15.58 20.10
N GLY A 980 10.97 14.82 21.10
CA GLY A 980 10.79 13.37 21.20
C GLY A 980 11.32 12.56 20.00
N SER A 981 12.63 12.27 19.99
CA SER A 981 13.25 11.46 18.93
C SER A 981 12.80 9.99 18.96
N LEU A 982 11.63 9.71 18.40
CA LEU A 982 11.37 8.41 17.78
C LEU A 982 12.51 8.13 16.81
N SER A 983 13.21 7.01 17.00
CA SER A 983 14.39 6.68 16.20
C SER A 983 14.01 6.50 14.73
N SER A 984 14.93 6.86 13.82
CA SER A 984 14.75 6.75 12.37
C SER A 984 14.84 5.30 11.86
N GLY A 985 14.28 4.34 12.61
CA GLY A 985 13.99 3.02 12.10
C GLY A 985 12.85 3.07 11.08
N ASN A 986 12.72 2.01 10.28
CA ASN A 986 11.65 1.85 9.29
C ASN A 986 10.31 1.52 9.98
N SER A 987 9.76 2.48 10.72
CA SER A 987 8.41 2.41 11.28
C SER A 987 7.41 2.14 10.16
N SER A 988 6.67 1.04 10.30
CA SER A 988 5.74 0.59 9.27
C SER A 988 4.67 1.64 8.96
N TRP A 989 4.06 1.54 7.78
CA TRP A 989 2.96 2.43 7.42
C TRP A 989 1.78 2.26 8.42
N LYS A 990 1.58 1.03 8.92
CA LYS A 990 0.69 0.67 10.03
C LYS A 990 0.96 1.43 11.34
N GLU A 991 2.22 1.52 11.78
CA GLU A 991 2.59 2.31 12.97
C GLU A 991 2.32 3.80 12.79
N ARG A 992 2.69 4.36 11.62
CA ARG A 992 2.50 5.80 11.32
C ARG A 992 1.01 6.17 11.23
N PHE A 993 0.20 5.31 10.60
CA PHE A 993 -1.26 5.42 10.57
C PHE A 993 -1.84 5.33 11.98
N GLY A 994 -1.43 4.30 12.74
CA GLY A 994 -1.89 4.06 14.10
C GLY A 994 -1.59 5.21 15.05
N PHE A 995 -0.42 5.84 14.96
CA PHE A 995 -0.06 6.98 15.82
C PHE A 995 -1.00 8.19 15.64
N GLU A 996 -1.25 8.64 14.41
CA GLU A 996 -2.19 9.74 14.16
C GLU A 996 -3.65 9.33 14.45
N MET A 997 -4.01 8.06 14.25
CA MET A 997 -5.35 7.55 14.55
C MET A 997 -5.63 7.40 16.05
N LYS A 998 -4.69 6.91 16.88
CA LYS A 998 -4.80 6.92 18.35
C LYS A 998 -4.97 8.35 18.89
N LYS A 999 -4.23 9.30 18.31
CA LYS A 999 -4.31 10.73 18.64
C LYS A 999 -5.65 11.36 18.24
N TYR A 1000 -6.23 10.96 17.10
CA TYR A 1000 -7.55 11.42 16.66
C TYR A 1000 -8.71 10.78 17.45
N SER A 1001 -8.64 9.48 17.72
CA SER A 1001 -9.65 8.75 18.50
C SER A 1001 -9.66 9.21 19.97
N ALA A 1002 -8.48 9.42 20.58
CA ALA A 1002 -8.36 10.04 21.90
C ALA A 1002 -8.98 11.45 21.96
N LYS A 1003 -8.79 12.28 20.93
CA LYS A 1003 -9.43 13.62 20.84
C LYS A 1003 -10.96 13.55 20.84
N LEU A 1004 -11.55 12.48 20.29
CA LEU A 1004 -13.01 12.26 20.27
C LEU A 1004 -13.54 11.48 21.49
N GLY A 1005 -12.67 11.12 22.43
CA GLY A 1005 -13.00 10.51 23.72
C GLY A 1005 -12.75 8.99 23.80
N PHE A 1006 -12.27 8.36 22.74
CA PHE A 1006 -12.16 6.89 22.63
C PHE A 1006 -10.84 6.32 23.18
N THR A 1007 -10.30 6.84 24.28
CA THR A 1007 -8.98 6.39 24.78
C THR A 1007 -8.95 4.89 25.07
N LEU A 1008 -10.02 4.33 25.66
CA LEU A 1008 -10.11 2.92 26.06
C LEU A 1008 -10.29 1.92 24.90
N LEU A 1009 -10.74 2.38 23.74
CA LEU A 1009 -10.98 1.58 22.52
C LEU A 1009 -10.12 2.07 21.35
N SER A 1010 -9.07 2.85 21.64
CA SER A 1010 -8.29 3.56 20.64
C SER A 1010 -7.53 2.61 19.71
N ASP A 1011 -7.14 1.44 20.19
CA ASP A 1011 -6.44 0.40 19.43
C ASP A 1011 -7.38 -0.36 18.49
N ASP A 1012 -8.54 -0.79 18.98
CA ASP A 1012 -9.56 -1.48 18.18
C ASP A 1012 -10.08 -0.56 17.06
N ILE A 1013 -10.25 0.73 17.35
CA ILE A 1013 -10.61 1.76 16.38
C ILE A 1013 -9.50 1.96 15.34
N VAL A 1014 -8.23 1.90 15.73
CA VAL A 1014 -7.09 2.00 14.81
C VAL A 1014 -7.09 0.82 13.84
N ASP A 1015 -7.18 -0.40 14.35
CA ASP A 1015 -7.15 -1.61 13.52
C ASP A 1015 -8.35 -1.66 12.56
N VAL A 1016 -9.57 -1.42 13.06
CA VAL A 1016 -10.78 -1.38 12.22
C VAL A 1016 -10.70 -0.26 11.17
N SER A 1017 -10.08 0.88 11.50
CA SER A 1017 -9.86 1.96 10.51
C SER A 1017 -8.75 1.64 9.51
N PHE A 1018 -7.77 0.83 9.89
CA PHE A 1018 -6.68 0.37 9.03
C PHE A 1018 -7.19 -0.68 8.04
N ASP A 1019 -8.02 -1.62 8.51
CA ASP A 1019 -8.69 -2.63 7.69
C ASP A 1019 -9.69 -1.95 6.73
N ALA A 1020 -10.52 -1.02 7.22
CA ALA A 1020 -11.41 -0.22 6.37
C ALA A 1020 -10.65 0.63 5.35
N PHE A 1021 -9.51 1.22 5.73
CA PHE A 1021 -8.65 1.94 4.78
C PHE A 1021 -8.13 1.02 3.68
N LYS A 1022 -7.62 -0.18 4.02
CA LYS A 1022 -7.02 -1.12 3.06
C LYS A 1022 -8.01 -1.48 1.96
N VAL A 1023 -9.22 -1.89 2.33
CA VAL A 1023 -10.33 -2.23 1.41
C VAL A 1023 -10.53 -1.11 0.39
N ILE A 1024 -10.84 0.10 0.85
CA ILE A 1024 -11.20 1.20 -0.07
C ILE A 1024 -10.00 1.78 -0.83
N ASP A 1025 -8.81 1.79 -0.25
CA ASP A 1025 -7.59 2.23 -0.93
C ASP A 1025 -7.08 1.21 -1.96
N HIS A 1026 -7.39 -0.08 -1.80
CA HIS A 1026 -7.13 -1.11 -2.82
C HIS A 1026 -8.18 -1.06 -3.94
N CYS A 1027 -9.47 -1.10 -3.58
CA CYS A 1027 -10.59 -0.98 -4.53
C CYS A 1027 -10.43 0.23 -5.46
N ILE A 1028 -10.02 1.40 -4.94
CA ILE A 1028 -9.71 2.58 -5.75
C ILE A 1028 -8.49 2.36 -6.67
N LYS A 1029 -7.36 1.82 -6.19
CA LYS A 1029 -6.20 1.52 -7.07
C LYS A 1029 -6.54 0.60 -8.24
N VAL A 1030 -7.38 -0.41 -8.01
CA VAL A 1030 -7.81 -1.32 -9.07
C VAL A 1030 -8.76 -0.60 -10.03
N HIS A 1031 -9.81 0.04 -9.52
CA HIS A 1031 -11.00 0.43 -10.29
C HIS A 1031 -11.15 1.93 -10.66
N GLU A 1032 -10.29 2.83 -10.17
CA GLU A 1032 -10.42 4.28 -10.40
C GLU A 1032 -10.44 4.66 -11.89
N GLU A 1033 -9.47 4.18 -12.67
CA GLU A 1033 -9.32 4.52 -14.09
C GLU A 1033 -10.41 3.92 -15.00
N HIS A 1034 -10.89 2.71 -14.68
CA HIS A 1034 -11.64 1.87 -15.62
C HIS A 1034 -13.08 1.57 -15.21
N VAL A 1035 -13.47 1.91 -13.98
CA VAL A 1035 -14.87 1.84 -13.51
C VAL A 1035 -15.32 3.19 -12.95
N PHE A 1036 -14.59 3.75 -11.99
CA PHE A 1036 -15.09 4.93 -11.26
C PHE A 1036 -15.08 6.20 -12.09
N ILE A 1037 -13.98 6.53 -12.77
CA ILE A 1037 -13.94 7.71 -13.66
C ILE A 1037 -14.97 7.58 -14.81
N PRO A 1038 -15.08 6.44 -15.53
CA PRO A 1038 -16.14 6.26 -16.52
C PRO A 1038 -17.56 6.43 -15.97
N LEU A 1039 -17.93 5.75 -14.88
CA LEU A 1039 -19.28 5.85 -14.29
C LEU A 1039 -19.60 7.26 -13.78
N VAL A 1040 -18.62 8.00 -13.26
CA VAL A 1040 -18.80 9.39 -12.79
C VAL A 1040 -18.89 10.40 -13.94
N ASN A 1041 -18.43 10.05 -15.14
CA ASN A 1041 -18.67 10.83 -16.36
C ASN A 1041 -20.01 10.48 -17.04
N GLU A 1042 -20.68 9.39 -16.60
CA GLU A 1042 -21.95 8.89 -17.13
C GLU A 1042 -23.17 9.22 -16.24
N LEU A 1043 -22.93 9.77 -15.05
CA LEU A 1043 -23.92 10.09 -14.00
C LEU A 1043 -24.00 11.60 -13.72
#